data_AF-A0A9E1ZMV5-F1
#
_entry.id   AF-A0A9E1ZMV5-F1
#
_cell.length_a   1.000
_cell.length_b   1.000
_cell.length_c   1.000
_cell.angle_alpha   90.00
_cell.angle_beta   90.00
_cell.angle_gamma   90.00
#
_symmetry.space_group_name_H-M   'P 1'
#
loop_
_entity.id
_entity.type
_entity.pdbx_description
1 polymer ?
#
loop_
_entity_poly.entity_id
_entity_poly.type
_entity_poly.pdbx_seq_one_letter_code
_entity_poly.pdbx_strand_id
1 'polypeptide(L)'
;MSKYIATRAIRGANSLVVEAETMLQQALAEKGPDTVVEFPNTAYFLPTIFAMTGMEIETLGQLGDALNHARSLLHPIPADNHWTPYLGETLDSGMATLLAAEIIEAIRFIYGLQPEPFPGIELTGGTAYPELDNGGGPAGHLNGPIDDIQLRSWGIQLVDGRMPGFAAIVGAAKDNKTAVKIVRELQQRNILVFLSGNVNGRSIIHQLQEEGIELGYDTYTIPFGTDTISAIYALGFAARSALTFGGIDAGQARDILLYNKKRVFAFVLALGEVDDLKYAAAAGAINFGFPVIADTVIPEILPTGVTDYEHVISMPFEEIEGADDMERAERLVQKCIEVRGVKIKMTEVPVPIPYGSAFEGEVVRKNDMRVEFGGKYSRCFEFLQMKDMDEVTDGVVQIIGPNFDDLKDKGAMDLGIVVEVAGRKLQEDFEPVLERQIHYFVNGGSGLQHIGQRDIAWIRISTEAVEKGFTLEHIGTILHARLHAEFGTIIDKVKVTLYTDPDKVTEWLEKAREAYDFRNKRLADLTDNAVDEFYSCTLCQSFAPNHVCIVSPERLGLCGAYNWLDCKASFSINPTGPNQPIQLGKLIDPEIGYWSGTLDYANVGSHGVITDISMYSIMENPMTACGCFECIVMYVPEVEGVFIVSREDTGMTPMGMKFSTLAGMAGGGMQTPGVMGIGKFYLISPKFISADGGFKRVVWMSKNLKDSMSAEFQGVADREGIPDLIERIADSENVTTVEELVEWVKEKDHPVLDMGPMVAKSARVDGADDVIAQAKAVVEAAVAKEEIPAADVEPEPSQPEPAPVVETPPASKVVKQPSVQAESGSLEDRVDRLERSVKTLIGSLVGALAELGGDVPEVQIAPQAAPVAVAPIQKIEAEAPPKIELAPDKPWLTDDTKTEILKENWTGVVREIQIGATAADGGTRTSIAKVGGETAMPFMDFEGAMPNKPLIAIEIKDRRPDDWSELLLKEWGDALNDPGTWAKAAEEAGADLLQMTLSLTDVDGNPTKPEAAVAAVRKVLDTTGLPLMVFGPGQVDIDNELMVPIADAFKGERLLLGLCEDKNYRTIVASAMANGHLVNARTAMDVNLAKQLNILINDMGLPLDRIIMDPTTGALGYGFEYGYSVMERLRMAALQGDSMTQMPMLVTPGEECWKTKEAKVGTDIPETWGDWLERSITWETLTSVMLLEAGADIVTLRHPESLRRTGQAINDLMGK
;
A
#
# COMPACT_ATOMS: atom_id res chain seq x y z
N MET A 1 -12.70 47.09 -2.38
CA MET A 1 -13.42 45.83 -2.14
C MET A 1 -14.74 45.87 -2.87
N SER A 2 -15.01 44.93 -3.77
CA SER A 2 -16.18 44.98 -4.64
C SER A 2 -17.45 44.56 -3.88
N LYS A 3 -18.42 45.48 -3.77
CA LYS A 3 -19.75 45.16 -3.20
C LYS A 3 -20.45 44.10 -4.04
N TYR A 4 -20.25 44.13 -5.36
CA TYR A 4 -20.80 43.15 -6.28
C TYR A 4 -20.33 41.73 -5.94
N ILE A 5 -19.02 41.54 -5.70
CA ILE A 5 -18.47 40.22 -5.33
C ILE A 5 -19.07 39.76 -4.01
N ALA A 6 -19.05 40.61 -2.97
CA ALA A 6 -19.59 40.28 -1.66
C ALA A 6 -21.07 39.89 -1.71
N THR A 7 -21.89 40.66 -2.44
CA THR A 7 -23.31 40.36 -2.63
C THR A 7 -23.53 39.00 -3.30
N ARG A 8 -22.78 38.70 -4.37
CA ARG A 8 -22.93 37.44 -5.13
C ARG A 8 -22.44 36.24 -4.31
N ALA A 9 -21.29 36.36 -3.63
CA ALA A 9 -20.74 35.33 -2.77
C ALA A 9 -21.65 35.02 -1.57
N ILE A 10 -22.14 36.04 -0.85
CA ILE A 10 -23.05 35.85 0.30
C ILE A 10 -24.37 35.24 -0.17
N ARG A 11 -24.91 35.68 -1.33
CA ARG A 11 -26.13 35.09 -1.89
C ARG A 11 -25.93 33.63 -2.28
N GLY A 12 -24.82 33.29 -2.95
CA GLY A 12 -24.45 31.92 -3.29
C GLY A 12 -24.30 31.03 -2.06
N ALA A 13 -23.63 31.52 -1.02
CA ALA A 13 -23.46 30.81 0.25
C ALA A 13 -24.80 30.49 0.91
N ASN A 14 -25.70 31.48 1.00
CA ASN A 14 -27.05 31.26 1.54
C ASN A 14 -27.81 30.20 0.73
N SER A 15 -27.75 30.28 -0.62
CA SER A 15 -28.39 29.30 -1.49
C SER A 15 -27.85 27.88 -1.28
N LEU A 16 -26.53 27.71 -1.23
CA LEU A 16 -25.91 26.38 -1.09
C LEU A 16 -26.14 25.77 0.30
N VAL A 17 -26.11 26.56 1.37
CA VAL A 17 -26.41 26.06 2.72
C VAL A 17 -27.86 25.60 2.84
N VAL A 18 -28.81 26.29 2.19
CA VAL A 18 -30.22 25.87 2.13
C VAL A 18 -30.39 24.60 1.29
N GLU A 19 -29.62 24.46 0.20
CA GLU A 19 -29.59 23.25 -0.60
C GLU A 19 -29.05 22.06 0.20
N ALA A 20 -27.91 22.22 0.89
CA ALA A 20 -27.33 21.22 1.78
C ALA A 20 -28.30 20.82 2.89
N GLU A 21 -29.03 21.78 3.49
CA GLU A 21 -30.10 21.49 4.46
C GLU A 21 -31.21 20.62 3.86
N THR A 22 -31.69 21.00 2.68
CA THR A 22 -32.79 20.30 2.02
C THR A 22 -32.38 18.87 1.67
N MET A 23 -31.18 18.69 1.12
CA MET A 23 -30.60 17.39 0.80
C MET A 23 -30.37 16.56 2.06
N LEU A 24 -29.86 17.15 3.15
CA LEU A 24 -29.64 16.45 4.41
C LEU A 24 -30.97 15.97 5.03
N GLN A 25 -32.01 16.81 5.04
CA GLN A 25 -33.32 16.42 5.54
C GLN A 25 -33.93 15.28 4.73
N GLN A 26 -33.79 15.33 3.41
CA GLN A 26 -34.23 14.26 2.52
C GLN A 26 -33.45 12.96 2.78
N ALA A 27 -32.12 13.04 2.83
CA ALA A 27 -31.25 11.89 3.10
C ALA A 27 -31.54 11.27 4.48
N LEU A 28 -31.72 12.08 5.53
CA LEU A 28 -32.09 11.60 6.87
C LEU A 28 -33.44 10.87 6.87
N ALA A 29 -34.41 11.35 6.07
CA ALA A 29 -35.72 10.71 5.95
C ALA A 29 -35.66 9.40 5.17
N GLU A 30 -34.83 9.31 4.13
CA GLU A 30 -34.76 8.17 3.22
C GLU A 30 -33.77 7.08 3.67
N LYS A 31 -32.61 7.47 4.19
CA LYS A 31 -31.48 6.58 4.53
C LYS A 31 -31.37 6.34 6.03
N GLY A 32 -31.84 7.28 6.85
CA GLY A 32 -31.79 7.20 8.32
C GLY A 32 -30.48 7.79 8.90
N PRO A 33 -30.51 8.27 10.16
CA PRO A 33 -29.40 9.01 10.76
C PRO A 33 -28.12 8.19 10.97
N ASP A 34 -28.24 6.86 11.10
CA ASP A 34 -27.10 5.97 11.34
C ASP A 34 -26.37 5.55 10.03
N THR A 35 -26.76 6.10 8.88
CA THR A 35 -26.10 5.84 7.59
C THR A 35 -24.65 6.32 7.65
N VAL A 36 -23.69 5.45 7.31
CA VAL A 36 -22.26 5.78 7.31
C VAL A 36 -21.96 6.88 6.28
N VAL A 37 -21.11 7.81 6.67
CA VAL A 37 -20.56 8.89 5.82
C VAL A 37 -19.05 8.72 5.79
N GLU A 38 -18.48 8.46 4.63
CA GLU A 38 -17.04 8.34 4.46
C GLU A 38 -16.59 8.79 3.06
N PHE A 39 -15.38 9.34 2.99
CA PHE A 39 -14.63 9.51 1.74
C PHE A 39 -13.61 8.37 1.62
N PRO A 40 -13.26 7.96 0.39
CA PRO A 40 -12.36 6.83 0.15
C PRO A 40 -10.97 7.07 0.77
N ASN A 41 -10.44 6.05 1.46
CA ASN A 41 -9.02 5.95 1.85
C ASN A 41 -8.47 7.21 2.54
N THR A 42 -9.24 7.82 3.45
CA THR A 42 -8.78 8.97 4.25
C THR A 42 -8.97 8.72 5.74
N ALA A 43 -7.96 9.08 6.53
CA ALA A 43 -7.99 9.08 7.99
C ALA A 43 -8.56 10.40 8.56
N TYR A 44 -8.99 11.32 7.70
CA TYR A 44 -9.39 12.68 8.06
C TYR A 44 -10.90 12.92 7.89
N PHE A 45 -11.72 11.85 7.94
CA PHE A 45 -13.19 11.91 7.83
C PHE A 45 -13.65 12.72 6.60
N LEU A 46 -14.43 13.78 6.81
CA LEU A 46 -14.68 14.83 5.83
C LEU A 46 -13.62 15.93 6.00
N PRO A 47 -12.60 16.00 5.11
CA PRO A 47 -11.34 16.66 5.45
C PRO A 47 -11.42 18.15 5.73
N THR A 48 -12.31 18.88 5.04
CA THR A 48 -12.47 20.32 5.23
C THR A 48 -13.20 20.63 6.54
N ILE A 49 -14.29 19.91 6.82
CA ILE A 49 -15.05 19.99 8.06
C ILE A 49 -14.16 19.61 9.24
N PHE A 50 -13.47 18.47 9.16
CA PHE A 50 -12.58 17.99 10.21
C PHE A 50 -11.46 19.01 10.48
N ALA A 51 -10.77 19.48 9.44
CA ALA A 51 -9.70 20.47 9.60
C ALA A 51 -10.20 21.77 10.26
N MET A 52 -11.33 22.32 9.80
CA MET A 52 -11.80 23.62 10.28
C MET A 52 -12.49 23.55 11.65
N THR A 53 -13.11 22.42 12.00
CA THR A 53 -13.98 22.34 13.18
C THR A 53 -13.57 21.29 14.21
N GLY A 54 -12.73 20.33 13.84
CA GLY A 54 -12.38 19.17 14.66
C GLY A 54 -13.51 18.13 14.75
N MET A 55 -14.60 18.28 14.00
CA MET A 55 -15.72 17.32 14.01
C MET A 55 -15.38 16.07 13.20
N GLU A 56 -15.40 14.93 13.88
CA GLU A 56 -15.29 13.59 13.29
C GLU A 56 -16.68 13.15 12.83
N ILE A 57 -16.97 13.34 11.54
CA ILE A 57 -18.26 12.98 10.94
C ILE A 57 -18.14 11.56 10.35
N GLU A 58 -18.86 10.63 10.96
CA GLU A 58 -18.90 9.21 10.57
C GLU A 58 -20.30 8.78 10.10
N THR A 59 -21.35 9.54 10.45
CA THR A 59 -22.75 9.22 10.17
C THR A 59 -23.53 10.41 9.63
N LEU A 60 -24.58 10.10 8.86
CA LEU A 60 -25.47 11.08 8.25
C LEU A 60 -26.16 11.99 9.28
N GLY A 61 -26.46 11.47 10.47
CA GLY A 61 -27.00 12.25 11.59
C GLY A 61 -26.06 13.36 12.08
N GLN A 62 -24.75 13.11 12.07
CA GLN A 62 -23.74 14.06 12.54
C GLN A 62 -23.53 15.23 11.56
N LEU A 63 -23.87 15.08 10.28
CA LEU A 63 -23.82 16.18 9.30
C LEU A 63 -24.70 17.37 9.70
N GLY A 64 -25.71 17.15 10.56
CA GLY A 64 -26.51 18.23 11.13
C GLY A 64 -25.70 19.24 11.97
N ASP A 65 -24.67 18.78 12.68
CA ASP A 65 -23.81 19.64 13.50
C ASP A 65 -22.89 20.50 12.64
N ALA A 66 -22.31 19.92 11.59
CA ALA A 66 -21.54 20.66 10.59
C ALA A 66 -22.40 21.70 9.85
N LEU A 67 -23.64 21.35 9.49
CA LEU A 67 -24.60 22.27 8.86
C LEU A 67 -24.98 23.44 9.79
N ASN A 68 -25.19 23.17 11.08
CA ASN A 68 -25.45 24.21 12.07
C ASN A 68 -24.27 25.17 12.21
N HIS A 69 -23.03 24.66 12.18
CA HIS A 69 -21.84 25.49 12.16
C HIS A 69 -21.78 26.34 10.88
N ALA A 70 -22.02 25.76 9.70
CA ALA A 70 -22.07 26.50 8.44
C ALA A 70 -23.10 27.63 8.46
N ARG A 71 -24.30 27.40 9.04
CA ARG A 71 -25.31 28.45 9.22
C ARG A 71 -24.86 29.60 10.10
N SER A 72 -24.06 29.31 11.14
CA SER A 72 -23.58 30.34 12.06
C SER A 72 -22.61 31.33 11.40
N LEU A 73 -22.03 30.96 10.25
CA LEU A 73 -21.10 31.75 9.45
C LEU A 73 -21.81 32.56 8.34
N LEU A 74 -23.13 32.41 8.16
CA LEU A 74 -23.88 33.16 7.15
C LEU A 74 -24.16 34.59 7.63
N HIS A 75 -23.91 35.54 6.73
CA HIS A 75 -24.12 36.98 6.97
C HIS A 75 -25.18 37.56 6.03
N PRO A 76 -25.83 38.68 6.41
CA PRO A 76 -26.74 39.39 5.51
C PRO A 76 -26.00 40.02 4.32
N ILE A 77 -26.69 40.12 3.18
CA ILE A 77 -26.15 40.81 2.00
C ILE A 77 -25.88 42.29 2.34
N PRO A 78 -24.75 42.88 1.88
CA PRO A 78 -24.44 44.29 2.11
C PRO A 78 -25.56 45.23 1.66
N ALA A 79 -25.99 46.11 2.57
CA ALA A 79 -27.10 47.03 2.33
C ALA A 79 -26.86 47.96 1.11
N ASP A 80 -27.95 48.40 0.48
CA ASP A 80 -27.90 49.30 -0.69
C ASP A 80 -27.28 50.66 -0.40
N ASN A 81 -27.44 51.16 0.82
CA ASN A 81 -26.90 52.44 1.26
C ASN A 81 -26.25 52.29 2.65
N HIS A 82 -25.16 53.04 2.91
CA HIS A 82 -24.47 53.11 4.20
C HIS A 82 -23.95 51.75 4.75
N TRP A 83 -23.30 50.95 3.90
CA TRP A 83 -22.75 49.65 4.30
C TRP A 83 -21.40 49.76 5.03
N THR A 84 -21.14 48.80 5.93
CA THR A 84 -19.85 48.60 6.61
C THR A 84 -18.89 47.76 5.77
N PRO A 85 -17.57 47.72 6.09
CA PRO A 85 -16.66 46.79 5.44
C PRO A 85 -17.12 45.33 5.62
N TYR A 86 -17.23 44.59 4.51
CA TYR A 86 -17.87 43.27 4.45
C TYR A 86 -16.91 42.13 4.07
N LEU A 87 -15.58 42.34 4.17
CA LEU A 87 -14.62 41.28 3.81
C LEU A 87 -14.78 40.06 4.71
N GLY A 88 -14.75 40.26 6.03
CA GLY A 88 -14.90 39.19 7.00
C GLY A 88 -16.21 38.44 6.79
N GLU A 89 -17.31 39.17 6.63
CA GLU A 89 -18.64 38.60 6.35
C GLU A 89 -18.68 37.78 5.05
N THR A 90 -17.99 38.24 4.01
CA THR A 90 -17.86 37.53 2.72
C THR A 90 -17.03 36.26 2.87
N LEU A 91 -15.94 36.32 3.65
CA LEU A 91 -15.03 35.21 3.90
C LEU A 91 -15.67 34.14 4.80
N ASP A 92 -16.39 34.54 5.84
CA ASP A 92 -17.18 33.64 6.69
C ASP A 92 -18.24 32.91 5.84
N SER A 93 -18.95 33.66 4.98
CA SER A 93 -19.92 33.06 4.05
C SER A 93 -19.24 32.14 3.02
N GLY A 94 -18.02 32.46 2.61
CA GLY A 94 -17.17 31.58 1.81
C GLY A 94 -16.86 30.26 2.53
N MET A 95 -16.49 30.32 3.81
CA MET A 95 -16.26 29.12 4.62
C MET A 95 -17.56 28.30 4.80
N ALA A 96 -18.69 28.96 5.05
CA ALA A 96 -20.00 28.31 5.09
C ALA A 96 -20.29 27.53 3.79
N THR A 97 -19.90 28.10 2.64
CA THR A 97 -20.03 27.46 1.32
C THR A 97 -19.20 26.20 1.22
N LEU A 98 -17.96 26.21 1.71
CA LEU A 98 -17.08 25.03 1.67
C LEU A 98 -17.63 23.89 2.53
N LEU A 99 -18.09 24.19 3.75
CA LEU A 99 -18.71 23.20 4.63
C LEU A 99 -19.98 22.63 4.00
N ALA A 100 -20.84 23.47 3.41
CA ALA A 100 -22.04 23.03 2.70
C ALA A 100 -21.71 22.17 1.47
N ALA A 101 -20.66 22.52 0.71
CA ALA A 101 -20.21 21.74 -0.43
C ALA A 101 -19.73 20.34 -0.02
N GLU A 102 -18.95 20.22 1.06
CA GLU A 102 -18.49 18.92 1.54
C GLU A 102 -19.63 18.07 2.11
N ILE A 103 -20.62 18.69 2.77
CA ILE A 103 -21.86 18.01 3.19
C ILE A 103 -22.62 17.47 1.97
N ILE A 104 -22.76 18.27 0.90
CA ILE A 104 -23.45 17.85 -0.32
C ILE A 104 -22.71 16.69 -1.00
N GLU A 105 -21.38 16.76 -1.12
CA GLU A 105 -20.60 15.67 -1.71
C GLU A 105 -20.68 14.39 -0.86
N ALA A 106 -20.62 14.49 0.47
CA ALA A 106 -20.84 13.36 1.37
C ALA A 106 -22.23 12.71 1.16
N ILE A 107 -23.28 13.52 1.01
CA ILE A 107 -24.62 13.03 0.68
C ILE A 107 -24.65 12.39 -0.72
N ARG A 108 -23.97 12.97 -1.71
CA ARG A 108 -23.87 12.40 -3.06
C ARG A 108 -23.17 11.05 -3.08
N PHE A 109 -22.13 10.87 -2.25
CA PHE A 109 -21.52 9.55 -2.01
C PHE A 109 -22.53 8.54 -1.47
N ILE A 110 -23.37 8.91 -0.48
CA ILE A 110 -24.45 8.04 0.04
C ILE A 110 -25.45 7.63 -1.05
N TYR A 111 -25.67 8.50 -2.04
CA TYR A 111 -26.55 8.22 -3.17
C TYR A 111 -25.85 7.56 -4.36
N GLY A 112 -24.55 7.26 -4.28
CA GLY A 112 -23.76 6.68 -5.37
C GLY A 112 -23.61 7.63 -6.57
N LEU A 113 -23.67 8.94 -6.33
CA LEU A 113 -23.49 9.99 -7.34
C LEU A 113 -22.05 10.47 -7.43
N GLN A 114 -21.20 10.07 -6.48
CA GLN A 114 -19.76 10.36 -6.45
C GLN A 114 -18.98 9.05 -6.23
N PRO A 115 -17.78 8.89 -6.81
CA PRO A 115 -17.18 9.79 -7.80
C PRO A 115 -18.06 9.92 -9.05
N GLU A 116 -18.10 11.10 -9.66
CA GLU A 116 -19.10 11.41 -10.70
C GLU A 116 -18.97 10.46 -11.92
N PRO A 117 -20.04 9.76 -12.33
CA PRO A 117 -20.02 8.94 -13.54
C PRO A 117 -19.78 9.78 -14.79
N PHE A 118 -18.81 9.39 -15.60
CA PHE A 118 -18.41 10.13 -16.80
C PHE A 118 -18.04 9.16 -17.93
N PRO A 119 -18.99 8.83 -18.82
CA PRO A 119 -18.80 7.79 -19.82
C PRO A 119 -17.58 8.00 -20.73
N GLY A 120 -16.78 6.94 -20.88
CA GLY A 120 -15.63 6.91 -21.81
C GLY A 120 -14.36 7.60 -21.31
N ILE A 121 -14.28 7.98 -20.03
CA ILE A 121 -13.01 8.43 -19.43
C ILE A 121 -12.20 7.23 -18.93
N GLU A 122 -10.90 7.28 -19.20
CA GLU A 122 -9.90 6.37 -18.67
C GLU A 122 -8.83 7.22 -18.01
N LEU A 123 -8.57 6.97 -16.72
CA LEU A 123 -7.57 7.70 -15.93
C LEU A 123 -6.26 6.93 -15.90
N THR A 124 -5.16 7.67 -15.87
CA THR A 124 -3.78 7.21 -15.68
C THR A 124 -3.45 7.30 -14.19
N GLY A 125 -3.98 6.34 -13.43
CA GLY A 125 -3.98 6.37 -11.97
C GLY A 125 -5.05 7.32 -11.40
N GLY A 126 -5.58 6.97 -10.23
CA GLY A 126 -6.60 7.75 -9.53
C GLY A 126 -6.90 7.16 -8.16
N THR A 127 -7.80 7.80 -7.42
CA THR A 127 -8.27 7.29 -6.13
C THR A 127 -8.88 5.91 -6.30
N ALA A 128 -8.45 4.94 -5.50
CA ALA A 128 -8.99 3.59 -5.57
C ALA A 128 -10.38 3.53 -4.92
N TYR A 129 -11.40 3.14 -5.68
CA TYR A 129 -12.76 2.88 -5.19
C TYR A 129 -13.08 1.40 -5.35
N PRO A 130 -13.39 0.67 -4.25
CA PRO A 130 -13.60 -0.78 -4.30
C PRO A 130 -14.63 -1.25 -5.34
N GLU A 131 -15.66 -0.45 -5.61
CA GLU A 131 -16.75 -0.81 -6.52
C GLU A 131 -16.54 -0.35 -7.98
N LEU A 132 -15.57 0.54 -8.25
CA LEU A 132 -15.42 1.21 -9.55
C LEU A 132 -14.04 1.03 -10.20
N ASP A 133 -13.06 0.47 -9.51
CA ASP A 133 -11.66 0.43 -9.96
C ASP A 133 -11.30 -0.86 -10.74
N ASN A 134 -10.72 -0.66 -11.93
CA ASN A 134 -10.21 -1.70 -12.83
C ASN A 134 -8.67 -1.70 -12.93
N GLY A 135 -7.95 -1.09 -11.98
CA GLY A 135 -6.49 -1.07 -11.93
C GLY A 135 -5.84 0.19 -12.51
N GLY A 136 -6.55 1.32 -12.51
CA GLY A 136 -6.06 2.60 -13.05
C GLY A 136 -6.79 3.85 -12.50
N GLY A 137 -7.60 3.73 -11.45
CA GLY A 137 -8.57 4.74 -11.02
C GLY A 137 -10.00 4.33 -11.38
N PRO A 138 -11.02 5.09 -10.95
CA PRO A 138 -12.42 4.67 -11.09
C PRO A 138 -12.84 4.65 -12.57
N ALA A 139 -13.04 3.46 -13.12
CA ALA A 139 -13.28 3.25 -14.54
C ALA A 139 -14.63 3.88 -14.95
N GLY A 140 -14.62 4.73 -15.98
CA GLY A 140 -15.82 5.43 -16.44
C GLY A 140 -16.36 6.49 -15.46
N HIS A 141 -15.56 6.91 -14.48
CA HIS A 141 -15.90 7.96 -13.51
C HIS A 141 -14.76 8.97 -13.39
N LEU A 142 -15.07 10.15 -12.86
CA LEU A 142 -14.07 11.15 -12.47
C LEU A 142 -13.36 10.71 -11.18
N ASN A 143 -12.30 11.40 -10.77
CA ASN A 143 -11.47 10.95 -9.64
C ASN A 143 -12.17 11.09 -8.28
N GLY A 144 -13.00 12.11 -8.08
CA GLY A 144 -13.48 12.48 -6.74
C GLY A 144 -12.33 12.88 -5.79
N PRO A 145 -12.50 12.79 -4.46
CA PRO A 145 -11.46 13.16 -3.50
C PRO A 145 -10.20 12.30 -3.63
N ILE A 146 -9.03 12.93 -3.55
CA ILE A 146 -7.72 12.23 -3.52
C ILE A 146 -7.58 11.46 -2.20
N ASP A 147 -7.08 10.23 -2.23
CA ASP A 147 -6.77 9.42 -1.04
C ASP A 147 -5.52 9.90 -0.27
N ASP A 148 -5.40 9.49 0.99
CA ASP A 148 -4.28 9.92 1.84
C ASP A 148 -2.93 9.31 1.43
N ILE A 149 -2.92 8.18 0.71
CA ILE A 149 -1.70 7.53 0.24
C ILE A 149 -1.05 8.43 -0.82
N GLN A 150 -1.84 8.85 -1.81
CA GLN A 150 -1.38 9.74 -2.86
C GLN A 150 -1.02 11.12 -2.33
N LEU A 151 -1.79 11.65 -1.36
CA LEU A 151 -1.45 12.91 -0.66
C LEU A 151 -0.04 12.84 -0.05
N ARG A 152 0.32 11.75 0.64
CA ARG A 152 1.65 11.56 1.24
C ARG A 152 2.75 11.50 0.18
N SER A 153 2.50 10.82 -0.93
CA SER A 153 3.44 10.72 -2.06
C SER A 153 3.76 12.10 -2.66
N TRP A 154 2.74 12.92 -2.95
CA TRP A 154 2.94 14.26 -3.50
C TRP A 154 3.40 15.30 -2.47
N GLY A 155 3.06 15.11 -1.21
CA GLY A 155 3.44 16.04 -0.14
C GLY A 155 4.94 16.25 -0.02
N ILE A 156 5.74 15.21 -0.24
CA ILE A 156 7.20 15.32 -0.27
C ILE A 156 7.65 16.28 -1.37
N GLN A 157 7.06 16.16 -2.57
CA GLN A 157 7.38 17.00 -3.72
C GLN A 157 6.93 18.46 -3.54
N LEU A 158 5.81 18.67 -2.82
CA LEU A 158 5.33 20.01 -2.45
C LEU A 158 6.25 20.68 -1.43
N VAL A 159 6.84 19.91 -0.50
CA VAL A 159 7.74 20.43 0.54
C VAL A 159 9.14 20.72 0.00
N ASP A 160 9.69 19.85 -0.86
CA ASP A 160 11.02 20.03 -1.44
C ASP A 160 11.05 20.93 -2.69
N GLY A 161 9.87 21.30 -3.21
CA GLY A 161 9.69 22.24 -4.31
C GLY A 161 9.83 21.64 -5.70
N ARG A 162 9.94 20.30 -5.84
CA ARG A 162 9.82 19.62 -7.14
C ARG A 162 8.44 19.80 -7.76
N MET A 163 7.41 19.84 -6.92
CA MET A 163 6.06 20.25 -7.27
C MET A 163 5.82 21.64 -6.66
N PRO A 164 5.87 22.73 -7.44
CA PRO A 164 5.87 24.07 -6.90
C PRO A 164 4.51 24.52 -6.35
N GLY A 165 3.44 23.78 -6.58
CA GLY A 165 2.09 24.09 -6.11
C GLY A 165 1.00 23.39 -6.95
N PHE A 166 -0.25 23.83 -6.81
CA PHE A 166 -1.36 23.34 -7.63
C PHE A 166 -2.25 24.46 -8.21
N ALA A 167 -2.88 24.19 -9.35
CA ALA A 167 -3.85 25.05 -10.00
C ALA A 167 -5.23 24.40 -9.97
N ALA A 168 -6.21 25.06 -9.33
CA ALA A 168 -7.61 24.64 -9.35
C ALA A 168 -8.33 25.35 -10.51
N ILE A 169 -8.58 24.64 -11.60
CA ILE A 169 -9.31 25.15 -12.76
C ILE A 169 -10.79 24.85 -12.58
N VAL A 170 -11.63 25.89 -12.64
CA VAL A 170 -13.08 25.79 -12.43
C VAL A 170 -13.84 26.36 -13.63
N GLY A 171 -14.51 25.51 -14.41
CA GLY A 171 -15.33 25.92 -15.55
C GLY A 171 -14.87 25.31 -16.89
N ALA A 172 -14.96 26.08 -17.98
CA ALA A 172 -14.54 25.66 -19.31
C ALA A 172 -13.85 26.80 -20.06
N ALA A 173 -12.75 26.47 -20.74
CA ALA A 173 -12.04 27.40 -21.61
C ALA A 173 -12.91 27.73 -22.84
N LYS A 174 -12.54 28.79 -23.57
CA LYS A 174 -13.30 29.22 -24.75
C LYS A 174 -13.41 28.14 -25.85
N ASP A 175 -12.37 27.31 -26.01
CA ASP A 175 -12.29 26.20 -26.95
C ASP A 175 -11.32 25.11 -26.47
N ASN A 176 -11.35 23.95 -27.12
CA ASN A 176 -10.58 22.78 -26.71
C ASN A 176 -9.06 23.00 -26.82
N LYS A 177 -8.58 23.66 -27.88
CA LYS A 177 -7.14 23.90 -28.07
C LYS A 177 -6.58 24.78 -26.97
N THR A 178 -7.34 25.80 -26.58
CA THR A 178 -7.01 26.68 -25.47
C THR A 178 -6.96 25.90 -24.15
N ALA A 179 -7.93 25.00 -23.91
CA ALA A 179 -7.92 24.13 -22.72
C ALA A 179 -6.64 23.27 -22.67
N VAL A 180 -6.28 22.59 -23.77
CA VAL A 180 -5.07 21.77 -23.86
C VAL A 180 -3.82 22.62 -23.60
N LYS A 181 -3.70 23.81 -24.21
CA LYS A 181 -2.56 24.69 -23.99
C LYS A 181 -2.44 25.12 -22.53
N ILE A 182 -3.53 25.53 -21.88
CA ILE A 182 -3.51 25.92 -20.45
C ILE A 182 -2.98 24.78 -19.58
N VAL A 183 -3.49 23.55 -19.75
CA VAL A 183 -3.05 22.39 -18.95
C VAL A 183 -1.60 22.02 -19.24
N ARG A 184 -1.19 22.00 -20.50
CA ARG A 184 0.19 21.66 -20.90
C ARG A 184 1.20 22.68 -20.36
N GLU A 185 0.86 23.97 -20.35
CA GLU A 185 1.70 25.00 -19.74
C GLU A 185 1.89 24.76 -18.24
N LEU A 186 0.84 24.36 -17.52
CA LEU A 186 0.93 24.04 -16.09
C LEU A 186 1.77 22.77 -15.85
N GLN A 187 1.56 21.72 -16.66
CA GLN A 187 2.32 20.46 -16.57
C GLN A 187 3.81 20.66 -16.84
N GLN A 188 4.19 21.45 -17.86
CA GLN A 188 5.59 21.76 -18.15
C GLN A 188 6.32 22.45 -17.00
N ARG A 189 5.56 23.08 -16.10
CA ARG A 189 6.06 23.77 -14.91
C ARG A 189 5.95 22.89 -13.64
N ASN A 190 5.63 21.61 -13.81
CA ASN A 190 5.36 20.63 -12.75
C ASN A 190 4.25 21.05 -11.78
N ILE A 191 3.33 21.93 -12.20
CA ILE A 191 2.20 22.37 -11.36
C ILE A 191 1.11 21.31 -11.43
N LEU A 192 0.68 20.83 -10.26
CA LEU A 192 -0.43 19.89 -10.14
C LEU A 192 -1.75 20.58 -10.56
N VAL A 193 -2.56 19.94 -11.38
CA VAL A 193 -3.79 20.54 -11.95
C VAL A 193 -5.02 19.80 -11.45
N PHE A 194 -5.96 20.54 -10.88
CA PHE A 194 -7.26 20.04 -10.43
C PHE A 194 -8.37 20.63 -11.30
N LEU A 195 -9.18 19.77 -11.91
CA LEU A 195 -10.21 20.17 -12.85
C LEU A 195 -11.60 20.01 -12.23
N SER A 196 -12.38 21.08 -12.21
CA SER A 196 -13.77 21.05 -11.75
C SER A 196 -14.65 22.05 -12.50
N GLY A 197 -15.96 22.04 -12.26
CA GLY A 197 -16.86 23.10 -12.73
C GLY A 197 -17.24 23.02 -14.20
N ASN A 198 -18.31 23.75 -14.54
CA ASN A 198 -18.79 23.91 -15.90
C ASN A 198 -19.23 25.35 -16.19
N VAL A 199 -19.48 25.62 -17.47
CA VAL A 199 -20.14 26.81 -17.99
C VAL A 199 -21.23 26.32 -18.93
N ASN A 200 -22.49 26.57 -18.59
CA ASN A 200 -23.65 26.12 -19.36
C ASN A 200 -23.64 24.60 -19.65
N GLY A 201 -23.23 23.78 -18.68
CA GLY A 201 -23.17 22.32 -18.80
C GLY A 201 -21.92 21.76 -19.50
N ARG A 202 -20.99 22.62 -19.95
CA ARG A 202 -19.70 22.18 -20.53
C ARG A 202 -18.56 22.44 -19.54
N SER A 203 -17.76 21.42 -19.26
CA SER A 203 -16.58 21.47 -18.37
C SER A 203 -15.28 21.36 -19.17
N ILE A 204 -14.18 21.89 -18.65
CA ILE A 204 -12.83 21.69 -19.20
C ILE A 204 -12.47 20.20 -19.31
N ILE A 205 -13.03 19.34 -18.44
CA ILE A 205 -12.83 17.89 -18.50
C ILE A 205 -13.31 17.33 -19.84
N HIS A 206 -14.48 17.77 -20.33
CA HIS A 206 -14.98 17.39 -21.66
C HIS A 206 -14.02 17.85 -22.76
N GLN A 207 -13.49 19.06 -22.65
CA GLN A 207 -12.60 19.64 -23.67
C GLN A 207 -11.29 18.87 -23.80
N LEU A 208 -10.73 18.38 -22.68
CA LEU A 208 -9.49 17.61 -22.66
C LEU A 208 -9.70 16.17 -23.12
N GLN A 209 -10.82 15.54 -22.73
CA GLN A 209 -11.17 14.19 -23.18
C GLN A 209 -11.41 14.16 -24.70
N GLU A 210 -12.12 15.15 -25.25
CA GLU A 210 -12.37 15.27 -26.70
C GLU A 210 -11.07 15.36 -27.53
N GLU A 211 -9.99 15.89 -26.96
CA GLU A 211 -8.66 16.00 -27.58
C GLU A 211 -7.73 14.82 -27.24
N GLY A 212 -8.21 13.83 -26.49
CA GLY A 212 -7.45 12.63 -26.13
C GLY A 212 -6.29 12.91 -25.17
N ILE A 213 -6.41 13.93 -24.31
CA ILE A 213 -5.41 14.21 -23.27
C ILE A 213 -5.59 13.22 -22.13
N GLU A 214 -4.52 12.48 -21.80
CA GLU A 214 -4.47 11.63 -20.62
C GLU A 214 -4.60 12.45 -19.33
N LEU A 215 -5.48 12.00 -18.44
CA LEU A 215 -5.78 12.60 -17.14
C LEU A 215 -5.55 11.55 -16.05
N GLY A 216 -5.20 11.95 -14.84
CA GLY A 216 -4.93 11.03 -13.74
C GLY A 216 -3.73 11.45 -12.89
N TYR A 217 -3.37 10.56 -11.96
CA TYR A 217 -2.24 10.77 -11.04
C TYR A 217 -0.89 10.83 -11.76
N ASP A 218 -0.68 10.01 -12.80
CA ASP A 218 0.59 9.93 -13.53
C ASP A 218 0.89 11.21 -14.32
N THR A 219 -0.16 11.94 -14.70
CA THR A 219 -0.07 13.16 -15.51
C THR A 219 -0.21 14.45 -14.69
N TYR A 220 -0.34 14.35 -13.36
CA TYR A 220 -0.65 15.46 -12.45
C TYR A 220 -1.84 16.32 -12.90
N THR A 221 -2.81 15.73 -13.61
CA THR A 221 -4.04 16.42 -14.04
C THR A 221 -5.27 15.63 -13.62
N ILE A 222 -5.86 16.03 -12.49
CA ILE A 222 -6.87 15.24 -11.78
C ILE A 222 -8.26 15.83 -12.03
N PRO A 223 -9.19 15.06 -12.63
CA PRO A 223 -10.56 15.51 -12.83
C PRO A 223 -11.42 15.20 -11.60
N PHE A 224 -11.91 16.22 -10.89
CA PHE A 224 -12.69 16.06 -9.66
C PHE A 224 -14.20 15.91 -9.87
N GLY A 225 -14.77 16.71 -10.77
CA GLY A 225 -16.22 16.74 -11.01
C GLY A 225 -16.58 17.75 -12.10
N THR A 226 -17.73 17.62 -12.74
CA THR A 226 -18.19 18.56 -13.77
C THR A 226 -18.86 19.80 -13.18
N ASP A 227 -19.14 19.84 -11.88
CA ASP A 227 -19.74 20.98 -11.20
C ASP A 227 -18.76 21.74 -10.28
N THR A 228 -19.20 22.92 -9.85
CA THR A 228 -18.38 23.81 -9.00
C THR A 228 -18.26 23.27 -7.56
N ILE A 229 -19.17 22.40 -7.12
CA ILE A 229 -19.18 21.85 -5.75
C ILE A 229 -17.97 20.95 -5.57
N SER A 230 -17.61 20.15 -6.59
CA SER A 230 -16.45 19.24 -6.55
C SER A 230 -15.10 19.95 -6.43
N ALA A 231 -15.03 21.28 -6.59
CA ALA A 231 -13.85 22.06 -6.23
C ALA A 231 -13.48 21.93 -4.74
N ILE A 232 -14.41 21.47 -3.89
CA ILE A 232 -14.16 21.19 -2.47
C ILE A 232 -13.05 20.16 -2.27
N TYR A 233 -12.88 19.19 -3.19
CA TYR A 233 -11.82 18.18 -3.08
C TYR A 233 -10.41 18.79 -3.17
N ALA A 234 -10.22 19.88 -3.93
CA ALA A 234 -8.97 20.63 -3.98
C ALA A 234 -8.64 21.27 -2.62
N LEU A 235 -9.66 21.79 -1.94
CA LEU A 235 -9.52 22.42 -0.64
C LEU A 235 -9.37 21.38 0.48
N GLY A 236 -10.02 20.22 0.36
CA GLY A 236 -9.80 19.07 1.24
C GLY A 236 -8.38 18.50 1.12
N PHE A 237 -7.78 18.52 -0.09
CA PHE A 237 -6.36 18.19 -0.28
C PHE A 237 -5.43 19.20 0.43
N ALA A 238 -5.71 20.50 0.30
CA ALA A 238 -4.97 21.57 0.97
C ALA A 238 -5.10 21.49 2.51
N ALA A 239 -6.31 21.24 3.02
CA ALA A 239 -6.58 21.06 4.43
C ALA A 239 -5.74 19.90 5.02
N ARG A 240 -5.76 18.73 4.38
CA ARG A 240 -4.97 17.56 4.82
C ARG A 240 -3.47 17.74 4.69
N SER A 241 -3.02 18.58 3.75
CA SER A 241 -1.59 18.94 3.67
C SER A 241 -1.11 19.65 4.93
N ALA A 242 -1.95 20.50 5.55
CA ALA A 242 -1.63 21.14 6.82
C ALA A 242 -1.66 20.17 8.01
N LEU A 243 -2.64 19.26 8.05
CA LEU A 243 -2.74 18.24 9.09
C LEU A 243 -1.55 17.26 9.03
N THR A 244 -1.22 16.78 7.83
CA THR A 244 -0.22 15.73 7.62
C THR A 244 1.21 16.26 7.72
N PHE A 245 1.54 17.33 6.98
CA PHE A 245 2.92 17.83 6.88
C PHE A 245 3.21 19.01 7.80
N GLY A 246 2.16 19.78 8.13
CA GLY A 246 2.26 20.85 9.12
C GLY A 246 2.20 20.36 10.56
N GLY A 247 1.71 19.14 10.80
CA GLY A 247 1.50 18.59 12.14
C GLY A 247 0.55 19.42 12.99
N ILE A 248 -0.41 20.10 12.34
CA ILE A 248 -1.38 20.99 12.99
C ILE A 248 -2.60 20.16 13.37
N ASP A 249 -3.08 20.29 14.60
CA ASP A 249 -4.26 19.56 15.07
C ASP A 249 -5.55 20.07 14.39
N ALA A 250 -6.49 19.15 14.18
CA ALA A 250 -7.81 19.48 13.67
C ALA A 250 -8.56 20.47 14.59
N GLY A 251 -9.37 21.35 13.99
CA GLY A 251 -10.07 22.43 14.71
C GLY A 251 -9.22 23.68 14.96
N GLN A 252 -7.91 23.64 14.69
CA GLN A 252 -7.04 24.83 14.70
C GLN A 252 -7.14 25.61 13.38
N ALA A 253 -8.36 26.02 13.00
CA ALA A 253 -8.68 26.59 11.69
C ALA A 253 -7.73 27.72 11.26
N ARG A 254 -7.40 28.64 12.18
CA ARG A 254 -6.49 29.76 11.88
C ARG A 254 -5.09 29.28 11.45
N ASP A 255 -4.53 28.32 12.16
CA ASP A 255 -3.17 27.85 11.91
C ASP A 255 -3.12 27.02 10.63
N ILE A 256 -4.17 26.24 10.35
CA ILE A 256 -4.35 25.51 9.10
C ILE A 256 -4.44 26.48 7.90
N LEU A 257 -5.23 27.55 8.00
CA LEU A 257 -5.33 28.57 6.95
C LEU A 257 -4.00 29.31 6.75
N LEU A 258 -3.28 29.63 7.83
CA LEU A 258 -1.96 30.26 7.76
C LEU A 258 -0.89 29.35 7.16
N TYR A 259 -0.95 28.04 7.44
CA TYR A 259 -0.08 27.05 6.83
C TYR A 259 -0.31 27.02 5.32
N ASN A 260 -1.57 26.89 4.90
CA ASN A 260 -1.93 26.85 3.49
C ASN A 260 -1.48 28.11 2.75
N LYS A 261 -1.73 29.29 3.33
CA LYS A 261 -1.25 30.56 2.78
C LYS A 261 0.27 30.57 2.54
N LYS A 262 1.06 30.03 3.46
CA LYS A 262 2.53 30.16 3.44
C LYS A 262 3.26 29.01 2.75
N ARG A 263 2.66 27.82 2.72
CA ARG A 263 3.32 26.56 2.32
C ARG A 263 2.67 25.89 1.13
N VAL A 264 1.39 26.13 0.87
CA VAL A 264 0.67 25.56 -0.28
C VAL A 264 0.48 26.64 -1.33
N PHE A 265 1.31 26.62 -2.37
CA PHE A 265 1.30 27.61 -3.44
C PHE A 265 0.20 27.33 -4.47
N ALA A 266 -1.06 27.49 -4.06
CA ALA A 266 -2.21 27.24 -4.92
C ALA A 266 -2.93 28.50 -5.40
N PHE A 267 -3.53 28.43 -6.58
CA PHE A 267 -4.41 29.47 -7.14
C PHE A 267 -5.61 28.87 -7.85
N VAL A 268 -6.67 29.66 -7.99
CA VAL A 268 -7.89 29.28 -8.72
C VAL A 268 -7.92 29.99 -10.06
N LEU A 269 -8.12 29.24 -11.14
CA LEU A 269 -8.38 29.77 -12.48
C LEU A 269 -9.85 29.50 -12.84
N ALA A 270 -10.68 30.54 -12.73
CA ALA A 270 -12.09 30.48 -13.08
C ALA A 270 -12.27 30.77 -14.58
N LEU A 271 -12.77 29.79 -15.32
CA LEU A 271 -12.97 29.88 -16.77
C LEU A 271 -14.46 30.03 -17.13
N GLY A 272 -14.74 30.95 -18.04
CA GLY A 272 -16.06 31.35 -18.52
C GLY A 272 -16.89 32.10 -17.48
N GLU A 273 -18.21 32.06 -17.63
CA GLU A 273 -19.13 32.85 -16.80
C GLU A 273 -19.03 32.47 -15.31
N VAL A 274 -18.94 33.51 -14.45
CA VAL A 274 -18.85 33.39 -13.00
C VAL A 274 -20.23 33.64 -12.36
N ASP A 275 -20.90 32.57 -11.97
CA ASP A 275 -22.16 32.61 -11.23
C ASP A 275 -21.96 32.80 -9.72
N ASP A 276 -23.07 32.88 -8.97
CA ASP A 276 -23.04 33.11 -7.52
C ASP A 276 -22.31 32.00 -6.76
N LEU A 277 -22.43 30.74 -7.22
CA LEU A 277 -21.81 29.60 -6.59
C LEU A 277 -20.29 29.65 -6.75
N LYS A 278 -19.80 30.00 -7.95
CA LYS A 278 -18.38 30.25 -8.20
C LYS A 278 -17.86 31.41 -7.35
N TYR A 279 -18.61 32.51 -7.21
CA TYR A 279 -18.22 33.61 -6.30
C TYR A 279 -18.13 33.16 -4.84
N ALA A 280 -19.06 32.31 -4.39
CA ALA A 280 -19.10 31.81 -3.01
C ALA A 280 -17.95 30.83 -2.72
N ALA A 281 -17.70 29.87 -3.61
CA ALA A 281 -16.58 28.93 -3.49
C ALA A 281 -15.21 29.66 -3.56
N ALA A 282 -15.08 30.63 -4.48
CA ALA A 282 -13.90 31.50 -4.58
C ALA A 282 -13.63 32.28 -3.29
N ALA A 283 -14.68 32.81 -2.62
CA ALA A 283 -14.52 33.45 -1.32
C ALA A 283 -13.97 32.49 -0.25
N GLY A 284 -14.36 31.22 -0.30
CA GLY A 284 -13.79 30.15 0.53
C GLY A 284 -12.30 29.89 0.22
N ALA A 285 -11.92 29.78 -1.06
CA ALA A 285 -10.52 29.61 -1.46
C ALA A 285 -9.63 30.78 -1.03
N ILE A 286 -10.15 32.01 -1.04
CA ILE A 286 -9.41 33.19 -0.56
C ILE A 286 -9.06 33.04 0.93
N ASN A 287 -9.88 32.39 1.77
CA ASN A 287 -9.53 32.12 3.18
C ASN A 287 -8.23 31.32 3.33
N PHE A 288 -7.98 30.37 2.42
CA PHE A 288 -6.75 29.57 2.39
C PHE A 288 -5.54 30.37 1.88
N GLY A 289 -5.73 31.63 1.49
CA GLY A 289 -4.71 32.47 0.89
C GLY A 289 -4.54 32.25 -0.61
N PHE A 290 -5.49 31.56 -1.27
CA PHE A 290 -5.41 31.25 -2.70
C PHE A 290 -6.08 32.36 -3.52
N PRO A 291 -5.34 33.05 -4.42
CA PRO A 291 -5.90 34.07 -5.28
C PRO A 291 -6.76 33.44 -6.39
N VAL A 292 -7.71 34.23 -6.88
CA VAL A 292 -8.66 33.81 -7.92
C VAL A 292 -8.50 34.68 -9.15
N ILE A 293 -8.22 34.05 -10.29
CA ILE A 293 -8.06 34.72 -11.58
C ILE A 293 -9.20 34.25 -12.47
N ALA A 294 -9.95 35.19 -13.06
CA ALA A 294 -11.04 34.89 -13.98
C ALA A 294 -10.70 35.33 -15.41
N ASP A 295 -11.04 34.50 -16.40
CA ASP A 295 -10.86 34.81 -17.83
C ASP A 295 -12.00 35.66 -18.42
N THR A 296 -12.90 36.17 -17.58
CA THR A 296 -14.05 37.02 -17.94
C THR A 296 -14.02 38.35 -17.20
N VAL A 297 -14.81 39.31 -17.68
CA VAL A 297 -14.94 40.65 -17.10
C VAL A 297 -15.69 40.56 -15.77
N ILE A 298 -14.96 40.68 -14.66
CA ILE A 298 -15.51 40.73 -13.30
C ILE A 298 -14.86 41.86 -12.50
N PRO A 299 -15.47 42.35 -11.42
CA PRO A 299 -14.80 43.29 -10.53
C PRO A 299 -13.58 42.67 -9.86
N GLU A 300 -12.59 43.49 -9.51
CA GLU A 300 -11.35 43.01 -8.88
C GLU A 300 -11.29 43.29 -7.37
N ILE A 301 -10.46 42.52 -6.67
CA ILE A 301 -10.09 42.74 -5.26
C ILE A 301 -8.56 42.77 -5.19
N LEU A 302 -8.01 43.95 -5.45
CA LEU A 302 -6.58 44.22 -5.48
C LEU A 302 -5.87 44.39 -4.12
N PRO A 303 -6.52 44.80 -3.00
CA PRO A 303 -5.84 44.96 -1.72
C PRO A 303 -5.20 43.66 -1.21
N THR A 304 -4.00 43.75 -0.63
CA THR A 304 -3.29 42.62 -0.01
C THR A 304 -3.78 42.39 1.44
N GLY A 305 -3.64 41.16 1.95
CA GLY A 305 -3.94 40.86 3.36
C GLY A 305 -4.18 39.38 3.63
N VAL A 306 -5.16 38.79 2.94
CA VAL A 306 -5.45 37.36 3.03
C VAL A 306 -4.56 36.56 2.07
N THR A 307 -4.50 36.92 0.78
CA THR A 307 -3.46 36.42 -0.14
C THR A 307 -2.19 37.29 -0.05
N ASP A 308 -1.12 36.85 -0.71
CA ASP A 308 0.17 37.54 -0.72
C ASP A 308 0.16 38.80 -1.61
N TYR A 309 -0.52 38.74 -2.76
CA TYR A 309 -0.72 39.86 -3.68
C TYR A 309 -2.23 40.18 -3.83
N GLU A 310 -2.77 40.20 -5.04
CA GLU A 310 -4.19 40.43 -5.29
C GLU A 310 -5.05 39.22 -4.86
N HIS A 311 -6.28 39.47 -4.40
CA HIS A 311 -7.21 38.39 -4.04
C HIS A 311 -8.00 37.91 -5.25
N VAL A 312 -8.45 38.85 -6.08
CA VAL A 312 -9.26 38.58 -7.28
C VAL A 312 -8.80 39.45 -8.43
N ILE A 313 -8.48 38.83 -9.57
CA ILE A 313 -8.06 39.49 -10.81
C ILE A 313 -9.00 39.11 -11.96
N SER A 314 -9.29 40.07 -12.83
CA SER A 314 -10.05 39.87 -14.06
C SER A 314 -9.12 40.01 -15.27
N MET A 315 -9.00 38.94 -16.05
CA MET A 315 -8.23 38.92 -17.30
C MET A 315 -9.11 38.40 -18.44
N PRO A 316 -10.02 39.22 -19.00
CA PRO A 316 -10.86 38.81 -20.11
C PRO A 316 -10.02 38.23 -21.24
N PHE A 317 -10.27 36.97 -21.63
CA PHE A 317 -9.35 36.21 -22.49
C PHE A 317 -9.01 36.94 -23.81
N GLU A 318 -10.01 37.58 -24.42
CA GLU A 318 -9.85 38.31 -25.69
C GLU A 318 -9.11 39.66 -25.54
N GLU A 319 -8.95 40.15 -24.30
CA GLU A 319 -8.21 41.38 -23.99
C GLU A 319 -6.76 41.10 -23.59
N ILE A 320 -6.37 39.82 -23.43
CA ILE A 320 -4.98 39.43 -23.20
C ILE A 320 -4.17 39.71 -24.47
N GLU A 321 -3.10 40.50 -24.33
CA GLU A 321 -2.16 40.73 -25.42
C GLU A 321 -1.51 39.41 -25.86
N GLY A 322 -1.46 39.12 -27.16
CA GLY A 322 -0.83 37.92 -27.74
C GLY A 322 -1.12 37.85 -29.24
N ALA A 323 -0.23 37.24 -30.02
CA ALA A 323 -0.38 37.11 -31.47
C ALA A 323 -1.51 36.14 -31.86
N ASP A 324 -1.74 35.12 -31.03
CA ASP A 324 -2.80 34.13 -31.17
C ASP A 324 -3.29 33.64 -29.80
N ASP A 325 -4.26 32.73 -29.81
CA ASP A 325 -4.87 32.19 -28.60
C ASP A 325 -3.94 31.31 -27.77
N MET A 326 -2.89 30.74 -28.37
CA MET A 326 -1.91 29.93 -27.65
C MET A 326 -1.00 30.83 -26.81
N GLU A 327 -0.55 31.96 -27.38
CA GLU A 327 0.23 32.96 -26.64
C GLU A 327 -0.59 33.63 -25.54
N ARG A 328 -1.88 33.87 -25.77
CA ARG A 328 -2.80 34.40 -24.74
C ARG A 328 -2.98 33.42 -23.58
N ALA A 329 -3.17 32.14 -23.86
CA ALA A 329 -3.28 31.08 -22.85
C ALA A 329 -2.01 30.97 -21.99
N GLU A 330 -0.84 31.06 -22.62
CA GLU A 330 0.46 31.06 -21.93
C GLU A 330 0.59 32.28 -20.99
N ARG A 331 0.25 33.47 -21.47
CA ARG A 331 0.28 34.70 -20.65
C ARG A 331 -0.73 34.68 -19.51
N LEU A 332 -1.90 34.05 -19.70
CA LEU A 332 -2.88 33.83 -18.63
C LEU A 332 -2.29 32.96 -17.52
N VAL A 333 -1.68 31.81 -17.87
CA VAL A 333 -1.03 30.91 -16.90
C VAL A 333 0.12 31.62 -16.19
N GLN A 334 0.95 32.33 -16.95
CA GLN A 334 2.06 33.14 -16.41
C GLN A 334 1.57 34.15 -15.37
N LYS A 335 0.47 34.85 -15.65
CA LYS A 335 -0.09 35.80 -14.70
C LYS A 335 -0.64 35.13 -13.43
N CYS A 336 -1.25 33.95 -13.55
CA CYS A 336 -1.70 33.18 -12.38
C CYS A 336 -0.54 32.82 -11.44
N ILE A 337 0.57 32.35 -12.02
CA ILE A 337 1.82 32.02 -11.32
C ILE A 337 2.38 33.25 -10.58
N GLU A 338 2.46 34.39 -11.27
CA GLU A 338 2.96 35.65 -10.70
C GLU A 338 2.13 36.12 -9.50
N VAL A 339 0.80 36.08 -9.64
CA VAL A 339 -0.15 36.57 -8.64
C VAL A 339 -0.16 35.70 -7.40
N ARG A 340 0.09 34.39 -7.54
CA ARG A 340 0.30 33.53 -6.38
C ARG A 340 1.71 33.61 -5.81
N GLY A 341 2.68 34.05 -6.60
CA GLY A 341 4.10 34.04 -6.23
C GLY A 341 4.72 32.64 -6.30
N VAL A 342 4.23 31.78 -7.19
CA VAL A 342 4.78 30.43 -7.41
C VAL A 342 6.21 30.58 -7.96
N LYS A 343 7.21 30.13 -7.20
CA LYS A 343 8.62 30.18 -7.62
C LYS A 343 8.94 28.96 -8.47
N ILE A 344 8.78 29.09 -9.78
CA ILE A 344 9.10 28.01 -10.71
C ILE A 344 10.61 27.97 -10.95
N LYS A 345 11.24 26.85 -10.64
CA LYS A 345 12.60 26.53 -11.09
C LYS A 345 12.51 25.82 -12.44
N MET A 346 12.20 26.56 -13.52
CA MET A 346 12.19 25.96 -14.86
C MET A 346 13.63 25.78 -15.32
N THR A 347 14.02 24.53 -15.55
CA THR A 347 15.19 24.22 -16.38
C THR A 347 14.66 23.79 -17.73
N GLU A 348 14.70 24.69 -18.70
CA GLU A 348 14.38 24.33 -20.08
C GLU A 348 15.51 23.42 -20.61
N VAL A 349 15.22 22.13 -20.82
CA VAL A 349 16.15 21.18 -21.40
C VAL A 349 15.89 21.11 -22.89
N PRO A 350 16.83 21.53 -23.76
CA PRO A 350 16.56 21.68 -25.19
C PRO A 350 16.64 20.32 -25.92
N VAL A 351 15.60 19.50 -25.74
CA VAL A 351 15.43 18.20 -26.39
C VAL A 351 14.06 18.10 -27.08
N PRO A 352 13.91 17.28 -28.14
CA PRO A 352 12.69 17.19 -28.94
C PRO A 352 11.61 16.28 -28.34
N ILE A 353 11.86 15.75 -27.14
CA ILE A 353 10.95 14.89 -26.39
C ILE A 353 10.48 15.61 -25.12
N PRO A 354 9.28 15.28 -24.59
CA PRO A 354 8.89 15.72 -23.25
C PRO A 354 9.97 15.36 -22.22
N TYR A 355 10.27 16.31 -21.34
CA TYR A 355 11.30 16.17 -20.32
C TYR A 355 10.77 16.64 -18.97
N GLY A 356 10.92 15.83 -17.93
CA GLY A 356 10.42 16.09 -16.58
C GLY A 356 10.46 14.84 -15.70
N SER A 357 10.32 15.02 -14.39
CA SER A 357 10.38 13.92 -13.41
C SER A 357 9.26 12.87 -13.58
N ALA A 358 8.16 13.23 -14.25
CA ALA A 358 7.06 12.32 -14.55
C ALA A 358 7.50 11.11 -15.41
N PHE A 359 8.60 11.23 -16.16
CA PHE A 359 9.07 10.18 -17.08
C PHE A 359 10.13 9.24 -16.48
N GLU A 360 10.64 9.52 -15.27
CA GLU A 360 11.79 8.80 -14.69
C GLU A 360 11.58 7.29 -14.44
N GLY A 361 10.32 6.83 -14.46
CA GLY A 361 9.93 5.43 -14.25
C GLY A 361 9.57 4.66 -15.52
N GLU A 362 9.67 5.26 -16.71
CA GLU A 362 9.28 4.60 -17.95
C GLU A 362 10.17 3.36 -18.25
N VAL A 363 9.52 2.24 -18.58
CA VAL A 363 10.20 0.99 -18.92
C VAL A 363 10.13 0.74 -20.42
N VAL A 364 11.27 0.86 -21.11
CA VAL A 364 11.37 0.55 -22.55
C VAL A 364 11.48 -0.97 -22.75
N ARG A 365 10.36 -1.59 -23.09
CA ARG A 365 10.28 -3.04 -23.38
C ARG A 365 10.91 -3.35 -24.74
N LYS A 366 11.31 -4.61 -24.93
CA LYS A 366 11.98 -5.07 -26.18
C LYS A 366 11.17 -4.80 -27.45
N ASN A 367 9.84 -4.75 -27.36
CA ASN A 367 8.98 -4.50 -28.52
C ASN A 367 9.07 -3.04 -29.00
N ASP A 368 9.29 -2.11 -28.08
CA ASP A 368 9.23 -0.65 -28.29
C ASP A 368 10.63 -0.02 -28.36
N MET A 369 11.68 -0.83 -28.19
CA MET A 369 13.08 -0.42 -28.19
C MET A 369 13.65 -0.23 -29.60
N ARG A 370 14.33 0.90 -29.84
CA ARG A 370 15.09 1.16 -31.08
C ARG A 370 16.55 0.73 -30.99
N VAL A 371 17.20 0.98 -29.86
CA VAL A 371 18.61 0.66 -29.59
C VAL A 371 18.84 0.44 -28.09
N GLU A 372 19.79 -0.42 -27.74
CA GLU A 372 20.32 -0.57 -26.37
C GLU A 372 21.84 -0.40 -26.30
N PHE A 373 22.32 0.14 -25.18
CA PHE A 373 23.75 0.30 -24.86
C PHE A 373 24.05 -0.31 -23.50
N GLY A 374 25.04 -1.18 -23.40
CA GLY A 374 25.32 -1.97 -22.21
C GLY A 374 24.52 -3.28 -22.14
N GLY A 375 24.32 -3.80 -20.94
CA GLY A 375 23.62 -5.06 -20.71
C GLY A 375 24.37 -6.30 -21.23
N LYS A 376 23.63 -7.27 -21.78
CA LYS A 376 24.20 -8.57 -22.20
C LYS A 376 25.03 -8.51 -23.50
N TYR A 377 24.73 -7.56 -24.39
CA TYR A 377 25.18 -7.59 -25.78
C TYR A 377 26.16 -6.49 -26.16
N SER A 378 26.44 -5.55 -25.25
CA SER A 378 27.36 -4.43 -25.46
C SER A 378 27.89 -3.92 -24.11
N ARG A 379 28.87 -3.02 -24.14
CA ARG A 379 29.44 -2.37 -22.95
C ARG A 379 28.94 -0.94 -22.83
N CYS A 380 28.60 -0.49 -21.63
CA CYS A 380 28.30 0.91 -21.39
C CYS A 380 28.89 1.37 -20.06
N PHE A 381 29.54 2.53 -20.08
CA PHE A 381 30.07 3.16 -18.87
C PHE A 381 29.76 4.66 -18.82
N GLU A 382 29.70 5.21 -17.61
CA GLU A 382 29.54 6.63 -17.30
C GLU A 382 30.64 7.09 -16.34
N PHE A 383 31.37 8.15 -16.70
CA PHE A 383 32.49 8.64 -15.93
C PHE A 383 32.45 10.17 -15.87
N LEU A 384 32.36 10.71 -14.65
CA LEU A 384 32.43 12.14 -14.41
C LEU A 384 33.74 12.48 -13.70
N GLN A 385 34.46 13.48 -14.19
CA GLN A 385 35.72 13.96 -13.61
C GLN A 385 35.77 15.48 -13.52
N MET A 386 36.38 15.98 -12.45
CA MET A 386 36.74 17.37 -12.29
C MET A 386 37.96 17.71 -13.15
N LYS A 387 37.94 18.90 -13.72
CA LYS A 387 39.04 19.47 -14.50
C LYS A 387 39.29 20.91 -14.09
N ASP A 388 40.47 21.41 -14.43
CA ASP A 388 40.77 22.82 -14.24
C ASP A 388 39.90 23.69 -15.16
N MET A 389 39.64 24.93 -14.73
CA MET A 389 38.68 25.81 -15.40
C MET A 389 39.06 26.17 -16.85
N ASP A 390 40.34 26.09 -17.21
CA ASP A 390 40.87 26.32 -18.55
C ASP A 390 40.84 25.07 -19.45
N GLU A 391 40.66 23.88 -18.88
CA GLU A 391 40.58 22.61 -19.61
C GLU A 391 39.15 22.31 -20.09
N VAL A 392 38.12 22.87 -19.42
CA VAL A 392 36.71 22.67 -19.79
C VAL A 392 36.19 23.85 -20.62
N THR A 393 35.59 23.54 -21.76
CA THR A 393 34.77 24.49 -22.52
C THR A 393 33.31 24.14 -22.30
N ASP A 394 32.57 25.06 -21.67
CA ASP A 394 31.17 24.83 -21.32
C ASP A 394 30.27 24.65 -22.55
N GLY A 395 29.27 23.78 -22.43
CA GLY A 395 28.26 23.54 -23.46
C GLY A 395 28.72 22.67 -24.63
N VAL A 396 29.95 22.16 -24.60
CA VAL A 396 30.45 21.26 -25.63
C VAL A 396 29.88 19.86 -25.43
N VAL A 397 29.05 19.42 -26.38
CA VAL A 397 28.63 18.03 -26.53
C VAL A 397 29.26 17.49 -27.82
N GLN A 398 29.91 16.32 -27.74
CA GLN A 398 30.55 15.71 -28.90
C GLN A 398 30.39 14.19 -28.90
N ILE A 399 30.27 13.62 -30.10
CA ILE A 399 30.20 12.16 -30.32
C ILE A 399 31.48 11.73 -31.04
N ILE A 400 32.18 10.74 -30.49
CA ILE A 400 33.40 10.16 -31.06
C ILE A 400 33.13 8.70 -31.39
N GLY A 401 32.83 8.44 -32.66
CA GLY A 401 32.50 7.12 -33.20
C GLY A 401 31.25 7.16 -34.09
N PRO A 402 30.73 5.99 -34.50
CA PRO A 402 29.51 5.92 -35.29
C PRO A 402 28.27 6.32 -34.49
N ASN A 403 27.22 6.78 -35.18
CA ASN A 403 25.90 6.95 -34.58
C ASN A 403 25.06 5.66 -34.74
N PHE A 404 23.94 5.56 -34.01
CA PHE A 404 23.06 4.40 -34.07
C PHE A 404 22.06 4.40 -35.25
N ASP A 405 22.06 5.44 -36.08
CA ASP A 405 21.14 5.62 -37.22
C ASP A 405 21.17 4.40 -38.17
N ASP A 406 22.36 3.87 -38.44
CA ASP A 406 22.59 2.74 -39.35
C ASP A 406 22.47 1.36 -38.69
N LEU A 407 22.24 1.30 -37.37
CA LEU A 407 21.98 0.03 -36.69
C LEU A 407 20.61 -0.50 -37.06
N LYS A 408 20.52 -1.83 -37.21
CA LYS A 408 19.22 -2.51 -37.35
C LYS A 408 18.32 -2.16 -36.17
N ASP A 409 17.02 -2.13 -36.44
CA ASP A 409 16.01 -2.00 -35.40
C ASP A 409 16.25 -3.03 -34.29
N LYS A 410 16.13 -2.59 -33.03
CA LYS A 410 16.44 -3.39 -31.83
C LYS A 410 17.90 -3.86 -31.75
N GLY A 411 18.83 -3.05 -32.28
CA GLY A 411 20.27 -3.29 -32.22
C GLY A 411 20.91 -2.94 -30.87
N ALA A 412 22.16 -3.37 -30.67
CA ALA A 412 22.98 -3.06 -29.50
C ALA A 412 24.31 -2.41 -29.92
N MET A 413 24.84 -1.49 -29.10
CA MET A 413 26.08 -0.75 -29.38
C MET A 413 26.82 -0.37 -28.09
N ASP A 414 28.15 -0.30 -28.15
CA ASP A 414 28.95 0.18 -27.01
C ASP A 414 28.82 1.71 -26.82
N LEU A 415 28.82 2.18 -25.57
CA LEU A 415 28.74 3.61 -25.24
C LEU A 415 29.60 3.98 -24.02
N GLY A 416 30.42 5.02 -24.15
CA GLY A 416 31.12 5.65 -23.03
C GLY A 416 30.65 7.09 -22.84
N ILE A 417 30.07 7.41 -21.69
CA ILE A 417 29.63 8.77 -21.35
C ILE A 417 30.72 9.40 -20.47
N VAL A 418 31.47 10.36 -20.99
CA VAL A 418 32.49 11.08 -20.23
C VAL A 418 32.05 12.52 -20.01
N VAL A 419 31.88 12.90 -18.75
CA VAL A 419 31.45 14.23 -18.32
C VAL A 419 32.61 14.93 -17.61
N GLU A 420 33.06 16.05 -18.16
CA GLU A 420 34.11 16.88 -17.58
C GLU A 420 33.46 18.13 -16.98
N VAL A 421 33.64 18.33 -15.68
CA VAL A 421 33.06 19.46 -14.94
C VAL A 421 34.14 20.34 -14.33
N ALA A 422 33.88 21.64 -14.23
CA ALA A 422 34.76 22.57 -13.53
C ALA A 422 33.93 23.58 -12.72
N GLY A 423 34.41 23.96 -11.54
CA GLY A 423 33.77 25.00 -10.74
C GLY A 423 34.58 25.41 -9.53
N ARG A 424 34.42 26.65 -9.06
CA ARG A 424 35.24 27.21 -7.97
C ARG A 424 35.02 26.55 -6.60
N LYS A 425 33.83 26.01 -6.38
CA LYS A 425 33.43 25.31 -5.15
C LYS A 425 33.40 23.80 -5.33
N LEU A 426 33.72 23.31 -6.53
CA LEU A 426 33.79 21.89 -6.84
C LEU A 426 34.99 21.27 -6.14
N GLN A 427 34.81 20.04 -5.66
CA GLN A 427 35.86 19.24 -5.03
C GLN A 427 35.84 17.86 -5.70
N GLU A 428 36.99 17.17 -5.74
CA GLU A 428 37.07 15.80 -6.26
C GLU A 428 36.09 14.85 -5.56
N ASP A 429 35.75 15.14 -4.29
CA ASP A 429 34.81 14.37 -3.47
C ASP A 429 33.37 14.46 -3.98
N PHE A 430 33.06 15.43 -4.84
CA PHE A 430 31.72 15.61 -5.42
C PHE A 430 31.55 14.80 -6.71
N GLU A 431 32.64 14.30 -7.30
CA GLU A 431 32.58 13.56 -8.56
C GLU A 431 31.60 12.37 -8.52
N PRO A 432 31.61 11.48 -7.51
CA PRO A 432 30.69 10.33 -7.48
C PRO A 432 29.23 10.76 -7.31
N VAL A 433 28.99 11.82 -6.53
CA VAL A 433 27.64 12.37 -6.30
C VAL A 433 27.04 12.90 -7.59
N LEU A 434 27.85 13.63 -8.36
CA LEU A 434 27.45 14.20 -9.65
C LEU A 434 27.32 13.12 -10.73
N GLU A 435 28.22 12.14 -10.76
CA GLU A 435 28.19 11.01 -11.69
C GLU A 435 26.85 10.25 -11.57
N ARG A 436 26.38 10.04 -10.33
CA ARG A 436 25.12 9.34 -10.08
C ARG A 436 23.89 10.05 -10.66
N GLN A 437 23.97 11.35 -10.88
CA GLN A 437 22.84 12.14 -11.39
C GLN A 437 22.58 11.86 -12.87
N ILE A 438 23.55 11.30 -13.59
CA ILE A 438 23.38 10.85 -14.99
C ILE A 438 22.18 9.90 -15.09
N HIS A 439 22.01 9.00 -14.12
CA HIS A 439 20.86 8.10 -14.05
C HIS A 439 19.52 8.85 -14.05
N TYR A 440 19.33 9.82 -13.16
CA TYR A 440 18.07 10.57 -13.06
C TYR A 440 17.87 11.46 -14.28
N PHE A 441 18.94 12.15 -14.71
CA PHE A 441 18.84 13.11 -15.79
C PHE A 441 18.48 12.45 -17.10
N VAL A 442 19.06 11.29 -17.42
CA VAL A 442 18.71 10.53 -18.62
C VAL A 442 17.29 9.94 -18.54
N ASN A 443 16.88 9.43 -17.38
CA ASN A 443 15.51 8.91 -17.20
C ASN A 443 14.42 10.01 -17.24
N GLY A 444 14.76 11.28 -17.01
CA GLY A 444 13.79 12.38 -17.10
C GLY A 444 13.25 12.65 -18.52
N GLY A 445 13.76 12.00 -19.56
CA GLY A 445 13.24 12.12 -20.93
C GLY A 445 12.28 10.99 -21.29
N SER A 446 11.10 11.32 -21.79
CA SER A 446 10.13 10.31 -22.26
C SER A 446 10.70 9.44 -23.38
N GLY A 447 10.53 8.13 -23.25
CA GLY A 447 11.04 7.10 -24.16
C GLY A 447 12.50 6.70 -23.91
N LEU A 448 13.10 7.13 -22.80
CA LEU A 448 14.45 6.73 -22.38
C LEU A 448 14.39 5.85 -21.13
N GLN A 449 15.31 4.88 -21.02
CA GLN A 449 15.49 4.08 -19.81
C GLN A 449 16.98 3.94 -19.52
N HIS A 450 17.41 4.31 -18.32
CA HIS A 450 18.78 4.18 -17.83
C HIS A 450 18.80 3.40 -16.51
N ILE A 451 19.59 2.32 -16.43
CA ILE A 451 19.77 1.47 -15.26
C ILE A 451 21.26 1.19 -15.07
N GLY A 452 21.71 0.91 -13.84
CA GLY A 452 23.13 0.67 -13.55
C GLY A 452 23.88 1.94 -13.18
N GLN A 453 25.21 1.85 -13.15
CA GLN A 453 26.14 2.94 -12.81
C GLN A 453 27.56 2.61 -13.25
N ARG A 454 28.46 3.60 -13.23
CA ARG A 454 29.91 3.41 -13.48
C ARG A 454 30.14 2.61 -14.77
N ASP A 455 30.79 1.44 -14.71
CA ASP A 455 31.11 0.59 -15.86
C ASP A 455 30.09 -0.52 -16.17
N ILE A 456 28.93 -0.49 -15.51
CA ILE A 456 27.81 -1.43 -15.72
C ILE A 456 26.51 -0.72 -16.07
N ALA A 457 26.60 0.49 -16.63
CA ALA A 457 25.44 1.23 -17.10
C ALA A 457 24.70 0.47 -18.22
N TRP A 458 23.39 0.68 -18.32
CA TRP A 458 22.52 0.06 -19.31
C TRP A 458 21.43 1.04 -19.73
N ILE A 459 21.45 1.44 -21.00
CA ILE A 459 20.56 2.47 -21.55
C ILE A 459 19.74 1.91 -22.71
N ARG A 460 18.44 2.23 -22.77
CA ARG A 460 17.54 1.95 -23.89
C ARG A 460 16.88 3.23 -24.37
N ILE A 461 16.67 3.31 -25.68
CA ILE A 461 15.96 4.40 -26.35
C ILE A 461 14.80 3.78 -27.14
N SER A 462 13.59 4.32 -26.97
CA SER A 462 12.39 3.85 -27.66
C SER A 462 12.35 4.30 -29.12
N THR A 463 11.56 3.59 -29.93
CA THR A 463 11.31 3.96 -31.34
C THR A 463 10.61 5.33 -31.43
N GLU A 464 9.66 5.60 -30.54
CA GLU A 464 8.91 6.86 -30.52
C GLU A 464 9.79 8.08 -30.23
N ALA A 465 10.74 7.97 -29.30
CA ALA A 465 11.67 9.06 -28.99
C ALA A 465 12.50 9.43 -30.23
N VAL A 466 12.99 8.43 -30.97
CA VAL A 466 13.77 8.65 -32.20
C VAL A 466 12.89 9.23 -33.32
N GLU A 467 11.64 8.80 -33.45
CA GLU A 467 10.68 9.37 -34.41
C GLU A 467 10.36 10.85 -34.12
N LYS A 468 10.33 11.24 -32.84
CA LYS A 468 10.22 12.64 -32.39
C LYS A 468 11.51 13.45 -32.62
N GLY A 469 12.60 12.81 -33.05
CA GLY A 469 13.86 13.44 -33.40
C GLY A 469 14.97 13.29 -32.35
N PHE A 470 14.80 12.42 -31.35
CA PHE A 470 15.83 12.19 -30.34
C PHE A 470 17.08 11.50 -30.93
N THR A 471 18.27 12.07 -30.70
CA THR A 471 19.57 11.55 -31.12
C THR A 471 20.48 11.33 -29.91
N LEU A 472 21.62 10.65 -30.12
CA LEU A 472 22.61 10.43 -29.07
C LEU A 472 23.14 11.75 -28.45
N GLU A 473 23.24 12.82 -29.25
CA GLU A 473 23.71 14.15 -28.81
C GLU A 473 22.81 14.75 -27.71
N HIS A 474 21.51 14.43 -27.72
CA HIS A 474 20.58 14.91 -26.71
C HIS A 474 20.87 14.36 -25.32
N ILE A 475 21.53 13.19 -25.18
CA ILE A 475 22.01 12.72 -23.87
C ILE A 475 22.99 13.73 -23.28
N GLY A 476 23.96 14.21 -24.07
CA GLY A 476 24.90 15.23 -23.58
C GLY A 476 24.25 16.58 -23.31
N THR A 477 23.23 16.94 -24.09
CA THR A 477 22.45 18.17 -23.90
C THR A 477 21.66 18.14 -22.59
N ILE A 478 21.02 17.00 -22.28
CA ILE A 478 20.34 16.75 -21.00
C ILE A 478 21.32 16.91 -19.84
N LEU A 479 22.47 16.26 -19.91
CA LEU A 479 23.47 16.29 -18.84
C LEU A 479 24.02 17.70 -18.61
N HIS A 480 24.31 18.46 -19.67
CA HIS A 480 24.73 19.86 -19.56
C HIS A 480 23.67 20.71 -18.86
N ALA A 481 22.42 20.69 -19.36
CA ALA A 481 21.35 21.53 -18.82
C ALA A 481 21.03 21.20 -17.35
N ARG A 482 20.97 19.91 -17.00
CA ARG A 482 20.55 19.47 -15.67
C ARG A 482 21.66 19.59 -14.62
N LEU A 483 22.92 19.34 -14.98
CA LEU A 483 24.03 19.58 -14.06
C LEU A 483 24.13 21.07 -13.69
N HIS A 484 23.92 21.98 -14.65
CA HIS A 484 23.87 23.41 -14.37
C HIS A 484 22.66 23.82 -13.52
N ALA A 485 21.50 23.23 -13.78
CA ALA A 485 20.29 23.55 -13.03
C ALA A 485 20.32 23.12 -11.57
N GLU A 486 20.71 21.87 -11.33
CA GLU A 486 20.69 21.30 -9.98
C GLU A 486 21.94 21.71 -9.19
N PHE A 487 23.08 21.89 -9.87
CA PHE A 487 24.38 22.08 -9.23
C PHE A 487 25.10 23.37 -9.66
N GLY A 488 24.41 24.34 -10.26
CA GLY A 488 25.00 25.61 -10.72
C GLY A 488 25.65 26.46 -9.62
N THR A 489 25.44 26.14 -8.34
CA THR A 489 26.18 26.77 -7.23
C THR A 489 27.60 26.23 -7.05
N ILE A 490 27.88 25.03 -7.57
CA ILE A 490 29.17 24.32 -7.45
C ILE A 490 29.84 24.07 -8.80
N ILE A 491 29.07 23.84 -9.88
CA ILE A 491 29.54 23.62 -11.24
C ILE A 491 29.40 24.93 -12.03
N ASP A 492 30.51 25.41 -12.59
CA ASP A 492 30.56 26.58 -13.47
C ASP A 492 30.61 26.20 -14.96
N LYS A 493 31.11 25.01 -15.30
CA LYS A 493 31.22 24.51 -16.68
C LYS A 493 31.02 23.00 -16.77
N VAL A 494 30.37 22.56 -17.85
CA VAL A 494 30.16 21.15 -18.18
C VAL A 494 30.50 20.90 -19.66
N LYS A 495 31.27 19.83 -19.92
CA LYS A 495 31.53 19.28 -21.25
C LYS A 495 31.18 17.80 -21.24
N VAL A 496 30.47 17.33 -22.27
CA VAL A 496 30.08 15.93 -22.40
C VAL A 496 30.65 15.34 -23.69
N THR A 497 31.27 14.17 -23.57
CA THR A 497 31.77 13.40 -24.71
C THR A 497 31.17 11.99 -24.69
N LEU A 498 30.55 11.61 -25.80
CA LEU A 498 29.93 10.30 -25.99
C LEU A 498 30.81 9.47 -26.93
N TYR A 499 31.43 8.42 -26.40
CA TYR A 499 32.31 7.52 -27.14
C TYR A 499 31.52 6.30 -27.62
N THR A 500 31.52 6.08 -28.92
CA THR A 500 30.94 4.89 -29.56
C THR A 500 31.95 4.17 -30.45
N ASP A 501 33.14 4.75 -30.62
CA ASP A 501 34.30 4.11 -31.25
C ASP A 501 34.87 3.03 -30.30
N PRO A 502 34.99 1.76 -30.74
CA PRO A 502 35.39 0.65 -29.86
C PRO A 502 36.76 0.82 -29.18
N ASP A 503 37.74 1.41 -29.88
CA ASP A 503 39.08 1.61 -29.34
C ASP A 503 39.04 2.69 -28.26
N LYS A 504 38.29 3.78 -28.50
CA LYS A 504 38.11 4.86 -27.53
C LYS A 504 37.27 4.46 -26.33
N VAL A 505 36.23 3.65 -26.52
CA VAL A 505 35.45 3.09 -25.41
C VAL A 505 36.36 2.27 -24.49
N THR A 506 37.22 1.42 -25.06
CA THR A 506 38.15 0.60 -24.28
C THR A 506 39.17 1.46 -23.53
N GLU A 507 39.78 2.46 -24.19
CA GLU A 507 40.76 3.38 -23.59
C GLU A 507 40.17 4.14 -22.38
N TRP A 508 38.96 4.69 -22.53
CA TRP A 508 38.33 5.46 -21.47
C TRP A 508 37.75 4.61 -20.35
N LEU A 509 37.28 3.41 -20.67
CA LEU A 509 36.85 2.44 -19.66
C LEU A 509 37.98 2.08 -18.69
N GLU A 510 39.21 1.90 -19.20
CA GLU A 510 40.37 1.64 -18.35
C GLU A 510 40.68 2.82 -17.41
N LYS A 511 40.64 4.06 -17.94
CA LYS A 511 40.81 5.28 -17.13
C LYS A 511 39.73 5.43 -16.07
N ALA A 512 38.49 5.16 -16.43
CA ALA A 512 37.35 5.23 -15.52
C ALA A 512 37.52 4.21 -14.38
N ARG A 513 37.92 2.97 -14.69
CA ARG A 513 38.20 1.93 -13.69
C ARG A 513 39.31 2.30 -12.72
N GLU A 514 40.41 2.88 -13.20
CA GLU A 514 41.49 3.38 -12.33
C GLU A 514 40.99 4.46 -11.35
N ALA A 515 40.15 5.38 -11.83
CA ALA A 515 39.54 6.41 -10.99
C ALA A 515 38.55 5.80 -9.98
N TYR A 516 37.72 4.84 -10.40
CA TYR A 516 36.81 4.13 -9.49
C TYR A 516 37.59 3.39 -8.39
N ASP A 517 38.69 2.72 -8.73
CA ASP A 517 39.55 2.04 -7.76
C ASP A 517 40.17 3.01 -6.75
N PHE A 518 40.64 4.17 -7.21
CA PHE A 518 41.15 5.21 -6.33
C PHE A 518 40.07 5.73 -5.37
N ARG A 519 38.88 6.05 -5.89
CA ARG A 519 37.72 6.50 -5.09
C ARG A 519 37.34 5.44 -4.04
N ASN A 520 37.32 4.16 -4.40
CA ASN A 520 37.04 3.06 -3.48
C ASN A 520 38.12 2.93 -2.38
N LYS A 521 39.41 3.10 -2.71
CA LYS A 521 40.53 2.99 -1.75
C LYS A 521 40.59 4.14 -0.76
N ARG A 522 40.19 5.35 -1.16
CA ARG A 522 40.23 6.55 -0.30
C ARG A 522 39.29 6.47 0.92
N LEU A 523 38.26 5.61 0.87
CA LEU A 523 37.41 5.30 2.03
C LEU A 523 38.12 4.47 3.10
N ALA A 524 39.16 3.71 2.75
CA ALA A 524 39.76 2.72 3.64
C ALA A 524 40.44 3.33 4.89
N ASP A 525 40.80 4.61 4.86
CA ASP A 525 41.42 5.32 6.00
C ASP A 525 40.39 5.93 6.98
N LEU A 526 39.09 5.94 6.63
CA LEU A 526 38.00 6.42 7.49
C LEU A 526 37.28 5.22 8.13
N THR A 527 37.30 5.14 9.46
CA THR A 527 36.60 4.10 10.24
C THR A 527 35.34 4.64 10.90
N ASP A 528 34.38 3.78 11.21
CA ASP A 528 33.13 4.14 11.92
C ASP A 528 33.41 4.78 13.29
N ASN A 529 34.51 4.40 13.95
CA ASN A 529 34.92 4.98 15.24
C ASN A 529 35.63 6.33 15.13
N ALA A 530 35.94 6.79 13.91
CA ALA A 530 36.66 8.04 13.66
C ALA A 530 35.73 9.20 13.26
N VAL A 531 34.42 8.93 13.16
CA VAL A 531 33.40 9.90 12.79
C VAL A 531 32.33 9.98 13.88
N ASP A 532 31.80 11.19 14.10
CA ASP A 532 30.74 11.43 15.08
C ASP A 532 29.33 11.40 14.44
N GLU A 533 29.28 11.29 13.11
CA GLU A 533 28.06 11.31 12.30
C GLU A 533 28.05 10.20 11.24
N PHE A 534 26.90 9.57 11.07
CA PHE A 534 26.57 8.78 9.88
C PHE A 534 25.64 9.58 8.98
N TYR A 535 25.25 9.01 7.85
CA TYR A 535 24.27 9.64 6.96
C TYR A 535 23.15 8.68 6.63
N SER A 536 21.93 9.21 6.55
CA SER A 536 20.82 8.50 5.95
C SER A 536 20.85 8.60 4.42
N CYS A 537 20.11 7.71 3.77
CA CYS A 537 19.69 7.89 2.39
C CYS A 537 18.26 7.36 2.25
N THR A 538 17.32 8.27 1.97
CA THR A 538 15.89 7.95 1.75
C THR A 538 15.51 7.99 0.26
N LEU A 539 16.50 8.06 -0.62
CA LEU A 539 16.27 8.24 -2.06
C LEU A 539 15.43 7.11 -2.68
N CYS A 540 15.54 5.88 -2.18
CA CYS A 540 14.78 4.74 -2.68
C CYS A 540 13.35 4.63 -2.12
N GLN A 541 12.91 5.59 -1.29
CA GLN A 541 11.52 5.60 -0.77
C GLN A 541 10.48 5.85 -1.86
N SER A 542 10.90 6.30 -3.05
CA SER A 542 10.02 6.38 -4.21
C SER A 542 9.40 5.03 -4.62
N PHE A 543 10.02 3.90 -4.27
CA PHE A 543 9.50 2.56 -4.55
C PHE A 543 9.57 1.59 -3.37
N ALA A 544 10.27 1.93 -2.29
CA ALA A 544 10.28 1.20 -1.02
C ALA A 544 10.01 2.17 0.14
N PRO A 545 8.74 2.55 0.39
CA PRO A 545 8.38 3.72 1.21
C PRO A 545 8.98 3.72 2.63
N ASN A 546 9.07 2.55 3.26
CA ASN A 546 9.56 2.42 4.64
C ASN A 546 11.07 2.13 4.72
N HIS A 547 11.76 2.06 3.59
CA HIS A 547 13.19 1.74 3.55
C HIS A 547 14.05 2.95 3.95
N VAL A 548 15.09 2.70 4.75
CA VAL A 548 16.13 3.67 5.09
C VAL A 548 17.49 3.00 4.99
N CYS A 549 18.39 3.56 4.16
CA CYS A 549 19.81 3.22 4.22
C CYS A 549 20.49 4.07 5.29
N ILE A 550 21.24 3.45 6.21
CA ILE A 550 22.19 4.14 7.08
C ILE A 550 23.60 3.87 6.55
N VAL A 551 24.31 4.91 6.16
CA VAL A 551 25.61 4.85 5.49
C VAL A 551 26.69 5.32 6.45
N SER A 552 27.68 4.45 6.68
CA SER A 552 28.87 4.74 7.50
C SER A 552 30.15 4.59 6.66
N PRO A 553 31.31 5.08 7.13
CA PRO A 553 32.57 4.86 6.41
C PRO A 553 32.86 3.40 6.08
N GLU A 554 32.56 2.47 7.00
CA GLU A 554 32.83 1.04 6.86
C GLU A 554 31.59 0.24 6.37
N ARG A 555 30.45 0.90 6.15
CA ARG A 555 29.23 0.31 5.57
C ARG A 555 28.62 1.26 4.53
N LEU A 556 29.03 1.09 3.28
CA LEU A 556 28.44 1.81 2.15
C LEU A 556 26.96 1.43 1.94
N GLY A 557 26.22 2.30 1.24
CA GLY A 557 24.86 2.04 0.82
C GLY A 557 24.76 0.77 -0.04
N LEU A 558 23.70 0.00 0.17
CA LEU A 558 23.52 -1.31 -0.45
C LEU A 558 23.54 -1.30 -1.99
N CYS A 559 23.28 -0.16 -2.62
CA CYS A 559 23.38 0.03 -4.06
C CYS A 559 24.82 -0.01 -4.61
N GLY A 560 25.82 0.03 -3.74
CA GLY A 560 27.24 0.16 -4.11
C GLY A 560 27.64 1.57 -4.59
N ALA A 561 26.67 2.48 -4.70
CA ALA A 561 26.85 3.79 -5.33
C ALA A 561 27.17 4.92 -4.35
N TYR A 562 26.56 4.88 -3.15
CA TYR A 562 26.67 5.91 -2.13
C TYR A 562 27.52 5.40 -0.97
N ASN A 563 28.68 6.00 -0.78
CA ASN A 563 29.47 5.85 0.43
C ASN A 563 29.24 7.04 1.38
N TRP A 564 29.89 7.03 2.55
CA TRP A 564 29.73 8.08 3.55
C TRP A 564 30.15 9.48 3.07
N LEU A 565 31.24 9.58 2.28
CA LEU A 565 31.68 10.85 1.70
C LEU A 565 30.68 11.37 0.66
N ASP A 566 30.09 10.47 -0.14
CA ASP A 566 29.07 10.83 -1.12
C ASP A 566 27.81 11.40 -0.44
N CYS A 567 27.35 10.76 0.64
CA CYS A 567 26.22 11.26 1.42
C CYS A 567 26.52 12.62 2.06
N LYS A 568 27.74 12.80 2.59
CA LYS A 568 28.21 14.07 3.16
C LYS A 568 28.28 15.19 2.12
N ALA A 569 28.82 14.88 0.95
CA ALA A 569 28.86 15.79 -0.19
C ALA A 569 27.45 16.14 -0.65
N SER A 570 26.57 15.15 -0.82
CA SER A 570 25.16 15.33 -1.20
C SER A 570 24.42 16.27 -0.24
N PHE A 571 24.57 16.09 1.08
CA PHE A 571 24.01 17.00 2.08
C PHE A 571 24.61 18.41 2.00
N SER A 572 25.93 18.51 1.79
CA SER A 572 26.62 19.81 1.65
C SER A 572 26.15 20.60 0.43
N ILE A 573 25.73 19.89 -0.62
CA ILE A 573 25.18 20.45 -1.86
C ILE A 573 23.71 20.82 -1.67
N ASN A 574 22.91 19.91 -1.11
CA ASN A 574 21.48 20.10 -0.87
C ASN A 574 21.11 19.64 0.55
N PRO A 575 21.06 20.57 1.53
CA PRO A 575 20.71 20.24 2.92
C PRO A 575 19.29 19.69 3.09
N THR A 576 18.39 19.93 2.13
CA THR A 576 17.02 19.40 2.10
C THR A 576 16.90 18.11 1.27
N GLY A 577 18.03 17.56 0.80
CA GLY A 577 18.06 16.35 -0.02
C GLY A 577 17.81 15.06 0.77
N PRO A 578 17.81 13.91 0.08
CA PRO A 578 17.52 12.60 0.70
C PRO A 578 18.62 12.09 1.63
N ASN A 579 19.77 12.76 1.67
CA ASN A 579 20.88 12.42 2.55
C ASN A 579 20.90 13.37 3.74
N GLN A 580 20.57 12.86 4.93
CA GLN A 580 20.55 13.67 6.15
C GLN A 580 21.63 13.17 7.11
N PRO A 581 22.36 14.08 7.80
CA PRO A 581 23.33 13.69 8.80
C PRO A 581 22.61 13.09 10.01
N ILE A 582 23.08 11.92 10.45
CA ILE A 582 22.64 11.25 11.67
C ILE A 582 23.72 11.46 12.72
N GLN A 583 23.44 12.31 13.71
CA GLN A 583 24.31 12.45 14.87
C GLN A 583 24.24 11.17 15.70
N LEU A 584 25.36 10.47 15.88
CA LEU A 584 25.37 9.13 16.47
C LEU A 584 24.81 9.11 17.90
N GLY A 585 25.08 10.14 18.70
CA GLY A 585 24.62 10.17 20.09
C GLY A 585 25.26 9.08 20.94
N LYS A 586 24.48 8.40 21.79
CA LYS A 586 24.99 7.38 22.69
C LYS A 586 25.19 6.06 21.95
N LEU A 587 26.41 5.52 21.99
CA LEU A 587 26.66 4.13 21.58
C LEU A 587 26.04 3.18 22.62
N ILE A 588 25.03 2.42 22.19
CA ILE A 588 24.25 1.49 23.00
C ILE A 588 24.91 0.12 23.00
N ASP A 589 25.24 -0.38 21.81
CA ASP A 589 25.92 -1.67 21.64
C ASP A 589 27.05 -1.55 20.59
N PRO A 590 28.33 -1.63 20.99
CA PRO A 590 29.48 -1.54 20.08
C PRO A 590 29.67 -2.77 19.19
N GLU A 591 29.13 -3.94 19.58
CA GLU A 591 29.29 -5.21 18.87
C GLU A 591 28.24 -5.34 17.76
N ILE A 592 26.97 -5.11 18.08
CA ILE A 592 25.86 -5.10 17.12
C ILE A 592 25.84 -3.81 16.28
N GLY A 593 26.35 -2.71 16.85
CA GLY A 593 26.36 -1.40 16.23
C GLY A 593 25.04 -0.67 16.38
N TYR A 594 24.58 -0.50 17.62
CA TYR A 594 23.45 0.35 17.95
C TYR A 594 23.90 1.68 18.51
N TRP A 595 23.42 2.76 17.91
CA TRP A 595 23.54 4.12 18.40
C TRP A 595 22.16 4.72 18.60
N SER A 596 21.98 5.55 19.62
CA SER A 596 20.68 6.21 19.84
C SER A 596 20.23 6.97 18.59
N GLY A 597 21.16 7.68 17.93
CA GLY A 597 20.84 8.43 16.71
C GLY A 597 20.43 7.57 15.52
N THR A 598 21.04 6.38 15.36
CA THR A 598 20.66 5.47 14.26
C THR A 598 19.28 4.85 14.50
N LEU A 599 18.92 4.55 15.75
CA LEU A 599 17.60 4.06 16.13
C LEU A 599 16.52 5.14 15.96
N ASP A 600 16.78 6.34 16.48
CA ASP A 600 15.86 7.49 16.36
C ASP A 600 15.57 7.79 14.89
N TYR A 601 16.62 7.82 14.05
CA TYR A 601 16.45 8.07 12.63
C TYR A 601 15.77 6.90 11.91
N ALA A 602 16.06 5.64 12.27
CA ALA A 602 15.37 4.50 11.67
C ALA A 602 13.85 4.61 11.85
N ASN A 603 13.40 4.96 13.06
CA ASN A 603 12.00 5.16 13.40
C ASN A 603 11.37 6.29 12.57
N VAL A 604 11.99 7.48 12.57
CA VAL A 604 11.49 8.65 11.84
C VAL A 604 11.52 8.44 10.33
N GLY A 605 12.65 7.97 9.81
CA GLY A 605 12.90 7.79 8.39
C GLY A 605 12.04 6.68 7.77
N SER A 606 11.60 5.69 8.55
CA SER A 606 10.75 4.59 8.09
C SER A 606 9.25 4.79 8.38
N HIS A 607 8.85 6.00 8.79
CA HIS A 607 7.46 6.32 9.14
C HIS A 607 6.89 5.49 10.31
N GLY A 608 7.74 5.11 11.26
CA GLY A 608 7.34 4.32 12.43
C GLY A 608 7.30 2.81 12.23
N VAL A 609 7.70 2.32 11.04
CA VAL A 609 7.64 0.89 10.71
C VAL A 609 8.86 0.13 11.22
N ILE A 610 10.05 0.73 11.17
CA ILE A 610 11.31 0.14 11.62
C ILE A 610 11.80 0.89 12.86
N THR A 611 11.79 0.23 14.02
CA THR A 611 12.26 0.84 15.27
C THR A 611 13.75 0.71 15.48
N ASP A 612 14.34 -0.42 15.04
CA ASP A 612 15.72 -0.77 15.36
C ASP A 612 16.47 -1.20 14.10
N ILE A 613 17.67 -0.67 13.88
CA ILE A 613 18.56 -1.10 12.79
C ILE A 613 19.95 -1.38 13.36
N SER A 614 20.44 -2.60 13.16
CA SER A 614 21.80 -2.97 13.48
C SER A 614 22.76 -2.60 12.35
N MET A 615 23.92 -2.06 12.72
CA MET A 615 24.96 -1.75 11.74
C MET A 615 25.81 -2.97 11.38
N TYR A 616 25.90 -3.98 12.25
CA TYR A 616 26.90 -5.05 12.10
C TYR A 616 26.36 -6.48 12.24
N SER A 617 25.04 -6.70 12.28
CA SER A 617 24.45 -8.04 12.32
C SER A 617 23.48 -8.28 11.17
N ILE A 618 23.48 -9.49 10.61
CA ILE A 618 22.45 -10.01 9.71
C ILE A 618 21.33 -10.71 10.50
N MET A 619 21.61 -11.18 11.71
CA MET A 619 20.67 -11.95 12.54
C MET A 619 19.80 -11.05 13.41
N GLU A 620 20.36 -9.97 13.96
CA GLU A 620 19.67 -9.02 14.84
C GLU A 620 19.28 -7.77 14.06
N ASN A 621 17.98 -7.49 13.90
CA ASN A 621 17.42 -6.27 13.29
C ASN A 621 18.22 -5.72 12.10
N PRO A 622 18.45 -6.52 11.03
CA PRO A 622 19.26 -6.08 9.92
C PRO A 622 18.65 -4.84 9.25
N MET A 623 19.50 -4.00 8.66
CA MET A 623 19.02 -2.89 7.82
C MET A 623 18.14 -3.42 6.70
N THR A 624 17.00 -2.77 6.48
CA THR A 624 16.08 -3.12 5.40
C THR A 624 16.75 -2.91 4.03
N ALA A 625 16.23 -3.55 2.99
CA ALA A 625 16.72 -3.33 1.62
C ALA A 625 15.59 -2.90 0.69
N CYS A 626 15.86 -1.95 -0.21
CA CYS A 626 14.86 -1.47 -1.17
C CYS A 626 14.70 -2.41 -2.37
N GLY A 627 15.81 -2.80 -3.01
CA GLY A 627 15.81 -3.63 -4.22
C GLY A 627 17.00 -3.37 -5.15
N CYS A 628 17.75 -2.28 -4.92
CA CYS A 628 18.87 -1.90 -5.77
C CYS A 628 20.24 -2.49 -5.34
N PHE A 629 20.27 -3.49 -4.44
CA PHE A 629 21.50 -4.13 -3.95
C PHE A 629 22.29 -4.89 -5.02
N GLU A 630 23.63 -4.80 -4.98
CA GLU A 630 24.53 -5.52 -5.90
C GLU A 630 24.65 -7.00 -5.55
N CYS A 631 24.59 -7.34 -4.27
CA CYS A 631 24.69 -8.70 -3.76
C CYS A 631 23.63 -8.96 -2.68
N ILE A 632 23.27 -10.22 -2.50
CA ILE A 632 22.44 -10.69 -1.38
C ILE A 632 23.29 -11.63 -0.54
N VAL A 633 23.31 -11.39 0.77
CA VAL A 633 23.85 -12.30 1.78
C VAL A 633 22.69 -13.05 2.41
N MET A 634 22.81 -14.36 2.54
CA MET A 634 21.79 -15.17 3.21
C MET A 634 22.42 -16.24 4.08
N TYR A 635 21.84 -16.42 5.27
CA TYR A 635 22.22 -17.39 6.28
C TYR A 635 21.90 -18.83 5.84
N VAL A 636 22.83 -19.75 6.12
CA VAL A 636 22.76 -21.19 5.83
C VAL A 636 22.89 -21.95 7.16
N PRO A 637 21.76 -22.40 7.74
CA PRO A 637 21.76 -23.04 9.06
C PRO A 637 22.63 -24.29 9.16
N GLU A 638 22.68 -25.12 8.11
CA GLU A 638 23.34 -26.43 8.11
C GLU A 638 24.85 -26.36 8.32
N VAL A 639 25.45 -25.20 8.05
CA VAL A 639 26.88 -24.94 8.23
C VAL A 639 27.15 -23.72 9.11
N GLU A 640 26.11 -23.13 9.74
CA GLU A 640 26.22 -21.93 10.58
C GLU A 640 27.00 -20.80 9.89
N GLY A 641 26.76 -20.62 8.58
CA GLY A 641 27.48 -19.71 7.72
C GLY A 641 26.55 -18.88 6.83
N VAL A 642 27.11 -18.10 5.92
CA VAL A 642 26.36 -17.32 4.93
C VAL A 642 26.84 -17.61 3.52
N PHE A 643 25.93 -17.58 2.55
CA PHE A 643 26.30 -17.51 1.14
C PHE A 643 26.05 -16.12 0.57
N ILE A 644 26.80 -15.77 -0.48
CA ILE A 644 26.71 -14.48 -1.16
C ILE A 644 26.44 -14.71 -2.64
N VAL A 645 25.35 -14.15 -3.14
CA VAL A 645 25.01 -14.17 -4.57
C VAL A 645 25.05 -12.78 -5.17
N SER A 646 25.75 -12.64 -6.30
CA SER A 646 25.81 -11.41 -7.08
C SER A 646 24.58 -11.27 -8.00
N ARG A 647 24.11 -10.04 -8.24
CA ARG A 647 23.06 -9.75 -9.23
C ARG A 647 23.38 -10.29 -10.63
N GLU A 648 24.66 -10.30 -10.98
CA GLU A 648 25.14 -10.76 -12.28
C GLU A 648 25.10 -12.29 -12.42
N ASP A 649 24.96 -13.01 -11.30
CA ASP A 649 24.83 -14.46 -11.29
C ASP A 649 23.38 -14.88 -11.56
N THR A 650 23.14 -15.39 -12.77
CA THR A 650 21.83 -15.88 -13.22
C THR A 650 21.62 -17.37 -12.91
N GLY A 651 22.61 -18.02 -12.30
CA GLY A 651 22.60 -19.41 -11.92
C GLY A 651 21.68 -19.71 -10.74
N MET A 652 21.58 -21.01 -10.42
CA MET A 652 20.91 -21.46 -9.20
C MET A 652 21.92 -21.43 -8.05
N THR A 653 21.50 -20.94 -6.89
CA THR A 653 22.31 -21.00 -5.67
C THR A 653 22.14 -22.35 -4.97
N PRO A 654 23.02 -22.73 -4.03
CA PRO A 654 22.86 -23.93 -3.20
C PRO A 654 21.51 -24.02 -2.48
N MET A 655 20.86 -22.87 -2.22
CA MET A 655 19.54 -22.79 -1.59
C MET A 655 18.37 -23.04 -2.56
N GLY A 656 18.62 -23.50 -3.79
CA GLY A 656 17.57 -23.78 -4.78
C GLY A 656 16.83 -22.54 -5.30
N MET A 657 17.38 -21.34 -5.06
CA MET A 657 16.81 -20.06 -5.48
C MET A 657 17.78 -19.29 -6.37
N LYS A 658 17.24 -18.53 -7.34
CA LYS A 658 18.01 -17.57 -8.14
C LYS A 658 18.12 -16.23 -7.42
N PHE A 659 19.06 -15.38 -7.84
CA PHE A 659 19.15 -14.00 -7.36
C PHE A 659 17.81 -13.27 -7.42
N SER A 660 17.04 -13.41 -8.51
CA SER A 660 15.74 -12.73 -8.66
C SER A 660 14.71 -13.13 -7.61
N THR A 661 14.72 -14.39 -7.18
CA THR A 661 13.82 -14.91 -6.14
C THR A 661 14.23 -14.38 -4.78
N LEU A 662 15.53 -14.44 -4.47
CA LEU A 662 16.12 -13.90 -3.24
C LEU A 662 15.92 -12.39 -3.13
N ALA A 663 15.97 -11.66 -4.25
CA ALA A 663 15.75 -10.22 -4.29
C ALA A 663 14.31 -9.86 -3.86
N GLY A 664 13.33 -10.70 -4.17
CA GLY A 664 11.96 -10.55 -3.68
C GLY A 664 11.84 -10.74 -2.17
N MET A 665 12.68 -11.58 -1.57
CA MET A 665 12.71 -11.82 -0.11
C MET A 665 13.47 -10.72 0.65
N ALA A 666 14.54 -10.18 0.05
CA ALA A 666 15.38 -9.16 0.67
C ALA A 666 14.85 -7.73 0.48
N GLY A 667 14.13 -7.47 -0.62
CA GLY A 667 13.67 -6.14 -1.03
C GLY A 667 12.38 -5.67 -0.36
N GLY A 668 11.91 -4.48 -0.75
CA GLY A 668 10.61 -3.93 -0.33
C GLY A 668 10.62 -3.15 0.99
N GLY A 669 11.78 -2.96 1.62
CA GLY A 669 11.88 -2.18 2.86
C GLY A 669 11.48 -2.95 4.12
N MET A 670 11.49 -4.28 4.06
CA MET A 670 11.25 -5.17 5.21
C MET A 670 12.55 -5.52 5.94
N GLN A 671 12.46 -5.83 7.24
CA GLN A 671 13.58 -6.44 7.97
C GLN A 671 13.46 -7.96 7.90
N THR A 672 14.49 -8.59 7.32
CA THR A 672 14.52 -10.04 7.11
C THR A 672 15.74 -10.63 7.81
N PRO A 673 15.64 -11.01 9.10
CA PRO A 673 16.74 -11.68 9.80
C PRO A 673 17.30 -12.86 8.99
N GLY A 674 18.62 -12.90 8.83
CA GLY A 674 19.30 -13.90 8.03
C GLY A 674 19.36 -13.60 6.52
N VAL A 675 18.73 -12.53 6.01
CA VAL A 675 18.84 -12.11 4.60
C VAL A 675 19.10 -10.61 4.51
N MET A 676 20.14 -10.21 3.79
CA MET A 676 20.51 -8.80 3.67
C MET A 676 21.00 -8.45 2.26
N GLY A 677 20.44 -7.39 1.69
CA GLY A 677 20.97 -6.77 0.47
C GLY A 677 22.16 -5.86 0.78
N ILE A 678 23.26 -6.00 0.04
CA ILE A 678 24.49 -5.23 0.26
C ILE A 678 25.13 -4.76 -1.06
N GLY A 679 26.00 -3.75 -0.96
CA GLY A 679 26.95 -3.42 -2.02
C GLY A 679 28.18 -4.34 -1.92
N LYS A 680 28.79 -4.69 -3.05
CA LYS A 680 29.87 -5.71 -3.07
C LYS A 680 31.09 -5.32 -2.24
N PHE A 681 31.41 -4.02 -2.16
CA PHE A 681 32.52 -3.51 -1.36
C PHE A 681 32.28 -3.58 0.16
N TYR A 682 31.06 -3.86 0.62
CA TYR A 682 30.84 -4.08 2.05
C TYR A 682 31.51 -5.38 2.49
N LEU A 683 31.63 -6.38 1.61
CA LEU A 683 32.25 -7.67 1.89
C LEU A 683 33.71 -7.59 2.36
N ILE A 684 34.43 -6.56 1.91
CA ILE A 684 35.84 -6.36 2.27
C ILE A 684 36.00 -5.51 3.53
N SER A 685 34.91 -4.98 4.08
CA SER A 685 34.90 -4.18 5.30
C SER A 685 35.31 -5.00 6.52
N PRO A 686 36.07 -4.43 7.48
CA PRO A 686 36.25 -5.03 8.81
C PRO A 686 34.94 -5.16 9.60
N LYS A 687 33.91 -4.40 9.23
CA LYS A 687 32.58 -4.36 9.86
C LYS A 687 31.54 -5.25 9.21
N PHE A 688 31.88 -5.91 8.09
CA PHE A 688 30.99 -6.85 7.41
C PHE A 688 30.49 -7.90 8.39
N ILE A 689 29.19 -7.87 8.73
CA ILE A 689 28.52 -8.77 9.71
C ILE A 689 29.39 -9.12 10.92
N SER A 690 30.15 -8.14 11.45
CA SER A 690 31.19 -8.42 12.45
C SER A 690 30.63 -8.97 13.76
N ALA A 691 29.37 -8.65 14.08
CA ALA A 691 28.65 -9.22 15.21
C ALA A 691 28.44 -10.73 15.09
N ASP A 692 28.33 -11.25 13.86
CA ASP A 692 27.99 -12.64 13.60
C ASP A 692 29.21 -13.48 13.21
N GLY A 693 30.42 -12.90 13.22
CA GLY A 693 31.67 -13.60 12.94
C GLY A 693 32.37 -13.17 11.64
N GLY A 694 31.82 -12.18 10.94
CA GLY A 694 32.50 -11.53 9.83
C GLY A 694 32.67 -12.39 8.58
N PHE A 695 33.69 -12.08 7.79
CA PHE A 695 33.95 -12.74 6.52
C PHE A 695 34.24 -14.24 6.66
N LYS A 696 34.68 -14.71 7.83
CA LYS A 696 34.88 -16.14 8.13
C LYS A 696 33.59 -16.96 8.10
N ARG A 697 32.42 -16.31 8.17
CA ARG A 697 31.12 -16.97 7.99
C ARG A 697 30.79 -17.26 6.53
N VAL A 698 31.47 -16.66 5.57
CA VAL A 698 31.16 -16.86 4.15
C VAL A 698 31.59 -18.26 3.74
N VAL A 699 30.63 -19.12 3.39
CA VAL A 699 30.88 -20.53 3.02
C VAL A 699 30.71 -20.77 1.52
N TRP A 700 29.96 -19.91 0.83
CA TRP A 700 29.74 -19.98 -0.62
C TRP A 700 29.62 -18.58 -1.22
N MET A 701 30.16 -18.38 -2.42
CA MET A 701 30.08 -17.11 -3.14
C MET A 701 29.99 -17.33 -4.65
N SER A 702 29.22 -16.50 -5.35
CA SER A 702 29.18 -16.52 -6.81
C SER A 702 30.59 -16.44 -7.43
N LYS A 703 30.86 -17.32 -8.41
CA LYS A 703 32.17 -17.44 -9.07
C LYS A 703 32.65 -16.12 -9.67
N ASN A 704 31.75 -15.41 -10.36
CA ASN A 704 32.05 -14.10 -10.96
C ASN A 704 32.48 -13.06 -9.91
N LEU A 705 31.91 -13.11 -8.70
CA LEU A 705 32.27 -12.22 -7.60
C LEU A 705 33.65 -12.56 -7.05
N LYS A 706 33.93 -13.84 -6.81
CA LYS A 706 35.28 -14.29 -6.38
C LYS A 706 36.37 -13.90 -7.38
N ASP A 707 36.11 -14.11 -8.66
CA ASP A 707 37.10 -13.85 -9.72
C ASP A 707 37.35 -12.35 -9.87
N SER A 708 36.28 -11.53 -9.86
CA SER A 708 36.37 -10.08 -10.06
C SER A 708 36.97 -9.32 -8.88
N MET A 709 36.90 -9.86 -7.66
CA MET A 709 37.43 -9.23 -6.43
C MET A 709 38.52 -10.08 -5.75
N SER A 710 39.22 -10.92 -6.51
CA SER A 710 40.17 -11.91 -5.98
C SER A 710 41.30 -11.29 -5.16
N ALA A 711 41.86 -10.16 -5.60
CA ALA A 711 42.94 -9.46 -4.90
C ALA A 711 42.46 -8.85 -3.58
N GLU A 712 41.26 -8.26 -3.58
CA GLU A 712 40.64 -7.65 -2.41
C GLU A 712 40.28 -8.72 -1.37
N PHE A 713 39.70 -9.84 -1.80
CA PHE A 713 39.38 -10.96 -0.92
C PHE A 713 40.64 -11.65 -0.39
N GLN A 714 41.73 -11.70 -1.15
CA GLN A 714 43.02 -12.15 -0.59
C GLN A 714 43.49 -11.23 0.54
N GLY A 715 43.32 -9.91 0.38
CA GLY A 715 43.60 -8.95 1.45
C GLY A 715 42.75 -9.18 2.71
N VAL A 716 41.48 -9.59 2.55
CA VAL A 716 40.62 -10.00 3.67
C VAL A 716 41.13 -11.29 4.31
N ALA A 717 41.48 -12.31 3.52
CA ALA A 717 42.01 -13.57 4.00
C ALA A 717 43.31 -13.38 4.83
N ASP A 718 44.20 -12.52 4.36
CA ASP A 718 45.43 -12.15 5.07
C ASP A 718 45.12 -11.40 6.38
N ARG A 719 44.11 -10.50 6.38
CA ARG A 719 43.65 -9.79 7.58
C ARG A 719 43.06 -10.72 8.63
N GLU A 720 42.27 -11.71 8.21
CA GLU A 720 41.69 -12.73 9.10
C GLU A 720 42.73 -13.75 9.59
N GLY A 721 43.94 -13.74 9.04
CA GLY A 721 45.03 -14.66 9.39
C GLY A 721 44.87 -16.07 8.79
N ILE A 722 44.07 -16.22 7.73
CA ILE A 722 43.78 -17.48 7.05
C ILE A 722 44.04 -17.29 5.55
N PRO A 723 45.30 -17.33 5.06
CA PRO A 723 45.64 -16.95 3.68
C PRO A 723 44.95 -17.77 2.60
N ASP A 724 44.58 -19.02 2.89
CA ASP A 724 43.87 -19.92 1.99
C ASP A 724 42.33 -19.86 2.15
N LEU A 725 41.79 -18.89 2.90
CA LEU A 725 40.36 -18.79 3.18
C LEU A 725 39.50 -18.78 1.91
N ILE A 726 39.91 -18.02 0.87
CA ILE A 726 39.13 -17.89 -0.36
C ILE A 726 39.02 -19.22 -1.12
N GLU A 727 40.04 -20.08 -1.02
CA GLU A 727 40.04 -21.43 -1.60
C GLU A 727 39.13 -22.39 -0.81
N ARG A 728 38.90 -22.12 0.48
CA ARG A 728 37.99 -22.90 1.33
C ARG A 728 36.52 -22.54 1.11
N ILE A 729 36.21 -21.35 0.58
CA ILE A 729 34.84 -20.93 0.23
C ILE A 729 34.40 -21.68 -1.04
N ALA A 730 33.18 -22.21 -1.07
CA ALA A 730 32.60 -22.85 -2.25
C ALA A 730 32.08 -21.84 -3.29
N ASP A 731 31.80 -22.27 -4.53
CA ASP A 731 31.17 -21.45 -5.57
C ASP A 731 30.33 -22.32 -6.52
N SER A 732 29.68 -21.68 -7.48
CA SER A 732 28.75 -22.29 -8.43
C SER A 732 29.36 -23.38 -9.32
N GLU A 733 30.69 -23.48 -9.46
CA GLU A 733 31.32 -24.56 -10.24
C GLU A 733 31.51 -25.83 -9.42
N ASN A 734 31.69 -25.69 -8.11
CA ASN A 734 32.06 -26.79 -7.22
C ASN A 734 30.90 -27.31 -6.38
N VAL A 735 29.96 -26.44 -6.01
CA VAL A 735 28.86 -26.73 -5.07
C VAL A 735 27.59 -26.06 -5.54
N THR A 736 26.54 -26.86 -5.74
CA THR A 736 25.24 -26.43 -6.25
C THR A 736 24.07 -26.82 -5.33
N THR A 737 24.30 -27.60 -4.28
CA THR A 737 23.31 -27.92 -3.25
C THR A 737 23.86 -27.71 -1.84
N VAL A 738 22.97 -27.64 -0.83
CA VAL A 738 23.36 -27.49 0.58
C VAL A 738 24.11 -28.73 1.08
N GLU A 739 23.74 -29.93 0.65
CA GLU A 739 24.43 -31.16 1.03
C GLU A 739 25.89 -31.16 0.55
N GLU A 740 26.11 -30.78 -0.71
CA GLU A 740 27.44 -30.58 -1.27
C GLU A 740 28.23 -29.51 -0.49
N LEU A 741 27.56 -28.45 -0.03
CA LEU A 741 28.18 -27.39 0.76
C LEU A 741 28.63 -27.89 2.13
N VAL A 742 27.81 -28.69 2.82
CA VAL A 742 28.15 -29.30 4.11
C VAL A 742 29.37 -30.21 3.98
N GLU A 743 29.45 -31.00 2.90
CA GLU A 743 30.62 -31.85 2.62
C GLU A 743 31.86 -31.01 2.29
N TRP A 744 31.72 -29.99 1.46
CA TRP A 744 32.80 -29.08 1.06
C TRP A 744 33.43 -28.39 2.26
N VAL A 745 32.61 -27.79 3.14
CA VAL A 745 33.06 -27.07 4.34
C VAL A 745 33.88 -28.00 5.24
N LYS A 746 33.48 -29.28 5.37
CA LYS A 746 34.24 -30.30 6.12
C LYS A 746 35.53 -30.71 5.42
N GLU A 747 35.49 -30.94 4.11
CA GLU A 747 36.67 -31.34 3.33
C GLU A 747 37.74 -30.24 3.34
N LYS A 748 37.32 -28.98 3.20
CA LYS A 748 38.21 -27.82 3.16
C LYS A 748 38.59 -27.28 4.53
N ASP A 749 38.16 -27.91 5.62
CA ASP A 749 38.45 -27.47 6.98
C ASP A 749 38.07 -25.98 7.17
N HIS A 750 36.88 -25.60 6.72
CA HIS A 750 36.48 -24.20 6.69
C HIS A 750 36.33 -23.65 8.12
N PRO A 751 36.78 -22.41 8.43
CA PRO A 751 36.81 -21.88 9.80
C PRO A 751 35.43 -21.83 10.48
N VAL A 752 34.35 -21.80 9.70
CA VAL A 752 32.98 -21.84 10.22
C VAL A 752 32.71 -23.05 11.13
N LEU A 753 33.43 -24.17 10.95
CA LEU A 753 33.28 -25.39 11.76
C LEU A 753 33.67 -25.17 13.24
N ASP A 754 34.57 -24.24 13.49
CA ASP A 754 35.02 -23.85 14.83
C ASP A 754 34.22 -22.67 15.39
N MET A 755 33.31 -22.10 14.60
CA MET A 755 32.48 -20.97 14.99
C MET A 755 31.17 -21.50 15.55
N GLY A 756 30.78 -21.04 16.74
CA GLY A 756 29.50 -21.40 17.35
C GLY A 756 28.29 -20.97 16.52
N PRO A 757 27.06 -21.25 16.98
CA PRO A 757 25.86 -20.92 16.21
C PRO A 757 25.71 -19.42 15.99
N MET A 758 25.11 -19.03 14.87
CA MET A 758 24.70 -17.66 14.57
C MET A 758 23.31 -17.42 15.19
N VAL A 759 23.24 -16.65 16.27
CA VAL A 759 21.98 -16.44 17.02
C VAL A 759 21.70 -14.95 17.16
N ALA A 760 20.45 -14.54 16.91
CA ALA A 760 19.96 -13.20 17.25
C ALA A 760 20.02 -13.02 18.78
N LYS A 761 20.61 -11.91 19.25
CA LYS A 761 20.84 -11.69 20.69
C LYS A 761 19.59 -11.20 21.43
N SER A 762 18.50 -10.89 20.72
CA SER A 762 17.15 -10.55 21.21
C SER A 762 17.12 -9.83 22.56
N ALA A 763 17.88 -8.74 22.67
CA ALA A 763 17.74 -7.81 23.77
C ALA A 763 17.04 -6.56 23.23
N ARG A 764 15.73 -6.46 23.48
CA ARG A 764 15.01 -5.19 23.32
C ARG A 764 15.76 -4.14 24.12
N VAL A 765 16.14 -3.02 23.48
CA VAL A 765 16.87 -1.96 24.17
C VAL A 765 15.92 -1.26 25.14
N ASP A 766 15.91 -1.70 26.39
CA ASP A 766 15.17 -1.03 27.47
C ASP A 766 15.71 0.40 27.65
N GLY A 767 14.89 1.40 27.34
CA GLY A 767 15.21 2.81 27.56
C GLY A 767 14.74 3.79 26.47
N ALA A 768 14.10 3.33 25.39
CA ALA A 768 13.60 4.21 24.33
C ALA A 768 12.59 5.25 24.88
N ASP A 769 11.70 4.87 25.79
CA ASP A 769 10.63 5.76 26.27
C ASP A 769 11.14 6.94 27.13
N ASP A 770 12.16 6.72 27.96
CA ASP A 770 12.76 7.77 28.81
C ASP A 770 13.67 8.71 28.02
N VAL A 771 14.25 8.23 26.91
CA VAL A 771 15.11 9.01 26.02
C VAL A 771 14.29 9.79 24.98
N ILE A 772 13.16 9.26 24.50
CA ILE A 772 12.18 9.98 23.67
C ILE A 772 11.63 11.21 24.40
N ALA A 773 11.41 11.10 25.73
CA ALA A 773 11.01 12.23 26.56
C ALA A 773 12.12 13.29 26.68
N GLN A 774 13.40 12.88 26.75
CA GLN A 774 14.53 13.81 26.78
C GLN A 774 14.84 14.42 25.40
N ALA A 775 14.69 13.67 24.31
CA ALA A 775 14.87 14.14 22.94
C ALA A 775 13.79 15.17 22.56
N LYS A 776 12.52 14.94 22.93
CA LYS A 776 11.45 15.96 22.84
C LYS A 776 11.83 17.23 23.59
N ALA A 777 12.35 17.11 24.81
CA ALA A 777 12.75 18.26 25.62
C ALA A 777 13.98 19.02 25.05
N VAL A 778 14.92 18.33 24.39
CA VAL A 778 16.10 18.95 23.75
C VAL A 778 15.71 19.66 22.45
N VAL A 779 14.80 19.08 21.66
CA VAL A 779 14.25 19.70 20.45
C VAL A 779 13.39 20.92 20.81
N GLU A 780 12.54 20.84 21.84
CA GLU A 780 11.77 21.98 22.36
C GLU A 780 12.66 23.09 22.90
N ALA A 781 13.77 22.75 23.57
CA ALA A 781 14.73 23.73 24.08
C ALA A 781 15.62 24.37 23.00
N ALA A 782 15.87 23.68 21.89
CA ALA A 782 16.59 24.21 20.73
C ALA A 782 15.72 25.18 19.91
N VAL A 783 14.43 24.90 19.79
CA VAL A 783 13.45 25.79 19.14
C VAL A 783 13.19 27.07 19.94
N ALA A 784 13.33 27.02 21.27
CA ALA A 784 13.14 28.18 22.14
C ALA A 784 14.29 29.21 22.14
N LYS A 785 15.40 28.98 21.41
CA LYS A 785 16.62 29.82 21.50
C LYS A 785 17.02 30.63 20.28
N GLU A 786 16.29 30.57 19.17
CA GLU A 786 16.50 31.47 18.02
C GLU A 786 15.32 32.43 17.81
N GLU A 787 15.19 33.43 18.69
CA GLU A 787 14.57 34.70 18.32
C GLU A 787 15.68 35.70 17.92
N ILE A 788 15.70 36.09 16.65
CA ILE A 788 16.51 37.20 16.15
C ILE A 788 15.81 38.52 16.58
N PRO A 789 16.52 39.52 17.16
CA PRO A 789 15.87 40.71 17.71
C PRO A 789 15.33 41.63 16.61
N ALA A 790 14.04 41.97 16.69
CA ALA A 790 13.44 43.02 15.87
C ALA A 790 13.77 44.42 16.43
N ALA A 791 14.04 45.35 15.52
CA ALA A 791 14.50 46.72 15.77
C ALA A 791 13.43 47.63 16.42
N ASP A 792 13.95 48.61 17.18
CA ASP A 792 13.24 49.65 17.93
C ASP A 792 12.23 50.48 17.12
N VAL A 793 10.99 50.58 17.60
CA VAL A 793 10.07 51.69 17.31
C VAL A 793 9.40 52.13 18.63
N GLU A 794 9.59 53.39 19.00
CA GLU A 794 9.08 54.02 20.22
C GLU A 794 7.54 54.10 20.29
N PRO A 795 6.93 54.09 21.50
CA PRO A 795 5.49 54.10 21.71
C PRO A 795 4.92 55.49 22.08
N GLU A 796 3.64 55.75 21.79
CA GLU A 796 2.69 56.53 22.62
C GLU A 796 1.30 56.67 21.93
N PRO A 797 0.18 57.00 22.63
CA PRO A 797 -0.14 56.89 24.05
C PRO A 797 -1.52 56.24 24.37
N SER A 798 -1.70 55.88 25.65
CA SER A 798 -2.84 55.21 26.30
C SER A 798 -4.13 56.03 26.45
N GLN A 799 -5.28 55.34 26.55
CA GLN A 799 -6.30 55.40 27.66
C GLN A 799 -7.67 54.78 27.22
N PRO A 800 -8.60 54.43 28.14
CA PRO A 800 -8.49 53.84 29.48
C PRO A 800 -9.45 52.64 29.71
N GLU A 801 -9.22 51.86 30.77
CA GLU A 801 -10.10 50.78 31.26
C GLU A 801 -11.48 51.27 31.77
N PRO A 802 -12.48 50.39 31.79
CA PRO A 802 -13.45 50.36 32.88
C PRO A 802 -13.44 49.01 33.64
N ALA A 803 -13.36 49.13 34.97
CA ALA A 803 -13.51 48.08 35.97
C ALA A 803 -15.01 47.84 36.33
N PRO A 804 -15.33 47.11 37.42
CA PRO A 804 -15.62 45.68 37.45
C PRO A 804 -17.10 45.35 37.75
N VAL A 805 -17.45 44.08 37.53
CA VAL A 805 -18.74 43.46 37.87
C VAL A 805 -18.95 43.40 39.38
N VAL A 806 -20.17 43.75 39.85
CA VAL A 806 -20.67 43.38 41.19
C VAL A 806 -22.11 42.88 41.09
N GLU A 807 -22.31 41.72 41.72
CA GLU A 807 -23.50 40.91 41.87
C GLU A 807 -24.64 41.58 42.66
N THR A 808 -25.85 41.01 42.60
CA THR A 808 -26.58 40.65 43.83
C THR A 808 -27.63 39.55 43.59
N PRO A 809 -27.94 38.74 44.62
CA PRO A 809 -28.56 37.41 44.53
C PRO A 809 -29.95 37.39 45.25
N PRO A 810 -30.42 36.32 45.94
CA PRO A 810 -31.43 35.37 45.44
C PRO A 810 -32.67 35.23 46.35
N ALA A 811 -33.62 34.34 45.96
CA ALA A 811 -34.55 33.51 46.77
C ALA A 811 -35.99 33.52 46.19
N SER A 812 -36.86 32.52 46.34
CA SER A 812 -36.82 31.06 46.51
C SER A 812 -38.28 30.54 46.52
N LYS A 813 -38.54 29.39 45.87
CA LYS A 813 -39.49 28.27 46.19
C LYS A 813 -40.91 28.53 46.76
N VAL A 814 -41.90 27.76 46.23
CA VAL A 814 -42.74 26.68 46.88
C VAL A 814 -43.52 25.98 45.73
N VAL A 815 -43.32 24.71 45.34
CA VAL A 815 -43.75 23.38 45.85
C VAL A 815 -45.26 22.98 45.67
N LYS A 816 -45.45 22.00 44.76
CA LYS A 816 -46.35 20.81 44.63
C LYS A 816 -47.89 20.85 44.82
N GLN A 817 -48.61 20.31 43.81
CA GLN A 817 -49.50 19.10 43.75
C GLN A 817 -50.57 19.25 42.63
N PRO A 818 -51.31 18.22 42.13
CA PRO A 818 -51.21 16.75 42.24
C PRO A 818 -51.25 16.00 40.87
N SER A 819 -51.11 14.68 40.91
CA SER A 819 -51.25 13.69 39.83
C SER A 819 -52.70 13.41 39.38
N VAL A 820 -52.95 13.21 38.08
CA VAL A 820 -54.09 12.42 37.55
C VAL A 820 -53.67 11.59 36.31
N GLN A 821 -53.56 10.29 36.56
CA GLN A 821 -53.92 9.10 35.76
C GLN A 821 -53.60 9.01 34.26
N ALA A 822 -52.84 7.94 33.96
CA ALA A 822 -52.89 7.22 32.69
C ALA A 822 -54.32 6.71 32.43
N GLU A 823 -54.84 6.97 31.23
CA GLU A 823 -55.93 6.18 30.67
C GLU A 823 -55.37 5.17 29.67
N SER A 824 -55.63 3.92 29.99
CA SER A 824 -55.36 2.70 29.23
C SER A 824 -56.21 2.64 27.97
N GLY A 825 -55.57 2.64 26.80
CA GLY A 825 -56.12 1.97 25.61
C GLY A 825 -55.45 0.62 25.49
N SER A 826 -56.23 -0.46 25.30
CA SER A 826 -55.65 -1.79 25.13
C SER A 826 -54.79 -1.84 23.87
N LEU A 827 -53.95 -2.87 23.74
CA LEU A 827 -53.17 -3.14 22.54
C LEU A 827 -54.09 -3.17 21.29
N GLU A 828 -55.37 -3.50 21.45
CA GLU A 828 -56.37 -3.55 20.38
C GLU A 828 -56.71 -2.14 19.84
N ASP A 829 -56.80 -1.09 20.66
CA ASP A 829 -57.09 0.29 20.22
C ASP A 829 -55.95 0.97 19.44
N ARG A 830 -54.73 0.41 19.56
CA ARG A 830 -53.53 0.84 18.83
C ARG A 830 -53.38 0.07 17.52
N VAL A 831 -53.77 -1.21 17.51
CA VAL A 831 -53.85 -2.04 16.30
C VAL A 831 -54.98 -1.55 15.38
N ASP A 832 -56.14 -1.16 15.92
CA ASP A 832 -57.30 -0.70 15.14
C ASP A 832 -57.06 0.65 14.42
N ARG A 833 -56.12 1.47 14.95
CA ARG A 833 -55.65 2.72 14.31
C ARG A 833 -54.58 2.49 13.25
N LEU A 834 -53.72 1.48 13.45
CA LEU A 834 -52.76 1.04 12.43
C LEU A 834 -53.51 0.41 11.24
N GLU A 835 -54.52 -0.42 11.48
CA GLU A 835 -55.31 -1.05 10.42
C GLU A 835 -56.08 -0.05 9.54
N ARG A 836 -56.57 1.07 10.10
CA ARG A 836 -57.22 2.13 9.33
C ARG A 836 -56.23 2.94 8.48
N SER A 837 -55.01 3.13 8.98
CA SER A 837 -53.95 3.83 8.27
C SER A 837 -53.39 2.98 7.13
N VAL A 838 -53.23 1.67 7.37
CA VAL A 838 -52.85 0.67 6.36
C VAL A 838 -53.93 0.49 5.29
N LYS A 839 -55.23 0.47 5.65
CA LYS A 839 -56.33 0.46 4.66
C LYS A 839 -56.39 1.72 3.79
N THR A 840 -56.00 2.86 4.33
CA THR A 840 -55.95 4.13 3.58
C THR A 840 -54.77 4.13 2.59
N LEU A 841 -53.63 3.57 3.00
CA LEU A 841 -52.43 3.41 2.18
C LEU A 841 -52.62 2.39 1.04
N ILE A 842 -53.28 1.26 1.33
CA ILE A 842 -53.65 0.25 0.32
C ILE A 842 -54.67 0.82 -0.67
N GLY A 843 -55.62 1.65 -0.23
CA GLY A 843 -56.57 2.34 -1.10
C GLY A 843 -55.91 3.32 -2.09
N SER A 844 -54.88 4.04 -1.65
CA SER A 844 -54.08 4.91 -2.53
C SER A 844 -53.19 4.13 -3.51
N LEU A 845 -52.66 2.98 -3.09
CA LEU A 845 -51.83 2.10 -3.94
C LEU A 845 -52.65 1.36 -5.00
N VAL A 846 -53.86 0.91 -4.67
CA VAL A 846 -54.80 0.30 -5.63
C VAL A 846 -55.33 1.34 -6.64
N GLY A 847 -55.47 2.60 -6.22
CA GLY A 847 -55.82 3.71 -7.12
C GLY A 847 -54.71 4.05 -8.12
N ALA A 848 -53.45 4.04 -7.69
CA ALA A 848 -52.29 4.31 -8.56
C ALA A 848 -52.00 3.17 -9.55
N LEU A 849 -52.27 1.92 -9.17
CA LEU A 849 -52.08 0.74 -10.04
C LEU A 849 -53.17 0.60 -11.11
N ALA A 850 -54.38 1.12 -10.89
CA ALA A 850 -55.46 1.14 -11.88
C ALA A 850 -55.21 2.14 -13.03
N GLU A 851 -54.37 3.17 -12.84
CA GLU A 851 -53.96 4.09 -13.91
C GLU A 851 -52.85 3.51 -14.82
N LEU A 852 -52.21 2.41 -14.41
CA LEU A 852 -51.06 1.81 -15.12
C LEU A 852 -51.33 0.39 -15.70
N GLY A 853 -52.53 -0.16 -15.50
CA GLY A 853 -53.07 -1.24 -16.36
C GLY A 853 -52.55 -2.68 -16.16
N GLY A 854 -52.34 -3.16 -14.93
CA GLY A 854 -52.00 -4.58 -14.66
C GLY A 854 -52.78 -5.23 -13.50
N ASP A 855 -53.14 -6.51 -13.64
CA ASP A 855 -53.92 -7.33 -12.68
C ASP A 855 -53.06 -8.01 -11.58
N VAL A 856 -53.62 -8.20 -10.37
CA VAL A 856 -53.01 -8.94 -9.24
C VAL A 856 -54.01 -9.92 -8.58
N PRO A 857 -53.71 -11.24 -8.42
CA PRO A 857 -54.52 -12.17 -7.61
C PRO A 857 -53.94 -12.51 -6.22
N GLU A 858 -54.85 -12.79 -5.28
CA GLU A 858 -54.69 -12.94 -3.81
C GLU A 858 -54.00 -14.22 -3.30
N VAL A 859 -53.40 -14.15 -2.09
CA VAL A 859 -53.05 -15.33 -1.27
C VAL A 859 -53.53 -15.16 0.18
N GLN A 860 -54.25 -16.19 0.67
CA GLN A 860 -54.80 -16.33 2.02
C GLN A 860 -53.96 -17.29 2.88
N ILE A 861 -53.86 -17.04 4.20
CA ILE A 861 -53.30 -17.98 5.19
C ILE A 861 -54.33 -18.22 6.31
N ALA A 862 -54.55 -19.48 6.68
CA ALA A 862 -55.32 -19.91 7.85
C ALA A 862 -54.53 -20.95 8.68
N PRO A 863 -54.81 -21.12 10.00
CA PRO A 863 -53.80 -21.51 11.00
C PRO A 863 -54.06 -22.83 11.78
N GLN A 864 -53.05 -23.20 12.60
CA GLN A 864 -53.04 -24.09 13.81
C GLN A 864 -53.11 -25.63 13.59
N ALA A 865 -52.55 -26.53 14.43
CA ALA A 865 -51.91 -26.49 15.76
C ALA A 865 -51.00 -27.74 16.01
N ALA A 866 -50.23 -27.70 17.10
CA ALA A 866 -49.27 -28.72 17.58
C ALA A 866 -49.89 -30.00 18.19
N PRO A 867 -49.11 -31.12 18.25
CA PRO A 867 -48.99 -31.86 19.52
C PRO A 867 -47.63 -32.53 19.83
N VAL A 868 -47.20 -32.34 21.10
CA VAL A 868 -46.62 -33.22 22.14
C VAL A 868 -45.84 -34.52 21.82
N ALA A 869 -44.77 -34.71 22.59
CA ALA A 869 -43.69 -35.72 22.62
C ALA A 869 -44.06 -37.21 22.83
N VAL A 870 -43.13 -38.10 22.40
CA VAL A 870 -43.06 -39.54 22.75
C VAL A 870 -41.61 -39.95 23.06
N ALA A 871 -41.43 -40.87 24.02
CA ALA A 871 -40.21 -41.29 24.73
C ALA A 871 -39.31 -42.32 23.95
N PRO A 872 -38.09 -42.65 24.45
CA PRO A 872 -36.96 -43.14 23.65
C PRO A 872 -36.91 -44.67 23.44
N ILE A 873 -36.21 -45.10 22.37
CA ILE A 873 -35.95 -46.52 22.03
C ILE A 873 -34.45 -46.83 22.25
N GLN A 874 -34.18 -47.98 22.87
CA GLN A 874 -32.88 -48.47 23.33
C GLN A 874 -31.88 -48.79 22.19
N LYS A 875 -30.61 -48.43 22.39
CA LYS A 875 -29.45 -48.89 21.60
C LYS A 875 -29.15 -50.37 21.90
N ILE A 876 -28.85 -51.14 20.86
CA ILE A 876 -28.17 -52.44 20.96
C ILE A 876 -26.69 -52.16 20.66
N GLU A 877 -25.83 -52.45 21.63
CA GLU A 877 -24.36 -52.33 21.54
C GLU A 877 -23.76 -53.45 20.68
N ALA A 878 -22.82 -53.07 19.81
CA ALA A 878 -21.79 -53.97 19.30
C ALA A 878 -20.45 -53.53 19.91
N GLU A 879 -19.73 -54.48 20.51
CA GLU A 879 -18.49 -54.26 21.27
C GLU A 879 -17.37 -53.63 20.42
N ALA A 880 -16.83 -52.52 20.91
CA ALA A 880 -15.59 -51.95 20.42
C ALA A 880 -14.39 -52.86 20.77
N PRO A 881 -13.36 -52.94 19.92
CA PRO A 881 -12.15 -53.71 20.22
C PRO A 881 -11.47 -53.16 21.49
N PRO A 882 -10.77 -54.01 22.26
CA PRO A 882 -10.31 -53.66 23.59
C PRO A 882 -9.33 -52.48 23.53
N LYS A 883 -9.67 -51.40 24.23
CA LYS A 883 -8.75 -50.29 24.50
C LYS A 883 -7.52 -50.87 25.19
N ILE A 884 -6.35 -50.69 24.58
CA ILE A 884 -5.07 -50.89 25.26
C ILE A 884 -5.00 -49.76 26.29
N GLU A 885 -5.23 -50.07 27.57
CA GLU A 885 -4.95 -49.14 28.65
C GLU A 885 -3.43 -48.93 28.70
N LEU A 886 -2.99 -47.80 28.15
CA LEU A 886 -1.66 -47.28 28.41
C LEU A 886 -1.55 -47.04 29.92
N ALA A 887 -0.49 -47.58 30.53
CA ALA A 887 -0.24 -47.33 31.94
C ALA A 887 -0.15 -45.82 32.13
N PRO A 888 -0.84 -45.24 33.14
CA PRO A 888 -0.75 -43.81 33.41
C PRO A 888 0.72 -43.46 33.60
N ASP A 889 1.18 -42.45 32.86
CA ASP A 889 2.55 -41.99 32.95
C ASP A 889 2.87 -41.71 34.42
N LYS A 890 3.92 -42.36 34.92
CA LYS A 890 4.45 -42.01 36.23
C LYS A 890 4.94 -40.57 36.11
N PRO A 891 4.49 -39.64 36.98
CA PRO A 891 4.96 -38.27 36.95
C PRO A 891 6.49 -38.28 36.94
N TRP A 892 7.08 -37.83 35.82
CA TRP A 892 8.53 -37.73 35.66
C TRP A 892 9.14 -36.72 36.63
N LEU A 893 8.32 -35.79 37.11
CA LEU A 893 8.63 -34.79 38.12
C LEU A 893 7.77 -35.03 39.36
N THR A 894 8.40 -35.04 40.53
CA THR A 894 7.73 -34.95 41.83
C THR A 894 7.13 -33.55 42.00
N ASP A 895 6.13 -33.38 42.87
CA ASP A 895 5.45 -32.09 43.09
C ASP A 895 6.43 -30.95 43.44
N ASP A 896 7.56 -31.30 44.02
CA ASP A 896 8.70 -30.48 44.42
C ASP A 896 9.71 -30.18 43.29
N THR A 897 9.53 -30.75 42.10
CA THR A 897 10.33 -30.46 40.88
C THR A 897 9.50 -29.86 39.74
N LYS A 898 8.24 -29.47 40.00
CA LYS A 898 7.41 -28.77 39.02
C LYS A 898 7.97 -27.37 38.82
N THR A 899 8.65 -27.17 37.69
CA THR A 899 8.96 -25.83 37.17
C THR A 899 7.66 -25.02 37.10
N GLU A 900 7.65 -23.81 37.65
CA GLU A 900 6.51 -22.91 37.45
C GLU A 900 6.37 -22.65 35.95
N ILE A 901 5.25 -23.10 35.39
CA ILE A 901 4.92 -22.88 33.98
C ILE A 901 4.59 -21.40 33.85
N LEU A 902 5.45 -20.67 33.13
CA LEU A 902 5.17 -19.30 32.75
C LEU A 902 3.92 -19.34 31.87
N LYS A 903 2.89 -18.58 32.27
CA LYS A 903 1.64 -18.47 31.51
C LYS A 903 1.61 -17.15 30.78
N GLU A 904 1.39 -17.19 29.48
CA GLU A 904 1.12 -15.99 28.72
C GLU A 904 -0.31 -15.50 28.99
N ASN A 905 -0.51 -14.18 29.04
CA ASN A 905 -1.84 -13.58 29.21
C ASN A 905 -2.34 -13.06 27.85
N TRP A 906 -3.33 -13.73 27.29
CA TRP A 906 -3.95 -13.36 26.02
C TRP A 906 -5.19 -12.47 26.25
N THR A 907 -5.34 -11.40 25.46
CA THR A 907 -6.45 -10.44 25.56
C THR A 907 -7.49 -10.62 24.45
N GLY A 908 -7.11 -11.24 23.35
CA GLY A 908 -7.95 -11.55 22.20
C GLY A 908 -8.56 -12.94 22.26
N VAL A 909 -9.60 -13.15 21.44
CA VAL A 909 -10.33 -14.41 21.34
C VAL A 909 -10.64 -14.68 19.87
N VAL A 910 -10.40 -15.91 19.43
CA VAL A 910 -10.78 -16.35 18.08
C VAL A 910 -12.30 -16.44 18.01
N ARG A 911 -12.90 -15.93 16.95
CA ARG A 911 -14.36 -15.89 16.77
C ARG A 911 -14.91 -17.29 16.57
N GLU A 912 -16.00 -17.62 17.28
CA GLU A 912 -16.74 -18.85 17.01
C GLU A 912 -17.59 -18.69 15.74
N ILE A 913 -17.44 -19.60 14.79
CA ILE A 913 -18.16 -19.59 13.51
C ILE A 913 -18.91 -20.91 13.31
N GLN A 914 -20.17 -20.80 12.87
CA GLN A 914 -21.02 -21.94 12.51
C GLN A 914 -21.12 -22.13 10.99
N ILE A 915 -20.75 -23.32 10.52
CA ILE A 915 -20.89 -23.79 9.14
C ILE A 915 -22.05 -24.79 9.07
N GLY A 916 -22.92 -24.63 8.06
CA GLY A 916 -24.13 -25.41 7.89
C GLY A 916 -25.32 -24.91 8.71
N ALA A 917 -26.52 -25.25 8.25
CA ALA A 917 -27.79 -24.88 8.87
C ALA A 917 -28.71 -26.10 8.96
N THR A 918 -29.24 -26.37 10.15
CA THR A 918 -30.28 -27.38 10.33
C THR A 918 -31.66 -26.83 9.96
N ALA A 919 -32.69 -27.67 9.98
CA ALA A 919 -34.07 -27.22 9.83
C ALA A 919 -34.48 -26.15 10.85
N ALA A 920 -33.85 -26.09 12.02
CA ALA A 920 -34.08 -25.03 13.01
C ALA A 920 -33.43 -23.69 12.63
N ASP A 921 -32.34 -23.73 11.87
CA ASP A 921 -31.57 -22.56 11.40
C ASP A 921 -32.00 -22.09 10.01
N GLY A 922 -32.93 -22.80 9.36
CA GLY A 922 -33.44 -22.51 8.02
C GLY A 922 -32.75 -23.27 6.88
N GLY A 923 -31.93 -24.29 7.17
CA GLY A 923 -31.28 -25.16 6.17
C GLY A 923 -31.72 -26.62 6.23
N THR A 924 -31.02 -27.51 5.52
CA THR A 924 -31.38 -28.94 5.40
C THR A 924 -30.38 -29.91 6.04
N ARG A 925 -29.30 -29.42 6.66
CA ARG A 925 -28.27 -30.25 7.28
C ARG A 925 -28.80 -30.99 8.51
N THR A 926 -28.28 -32.18 8.81
CA THR A 926 -28.62 -32.93 10.04
C THR A 926 -27.73 -32.55 11.22
N SER A 927 -26.59 -31.92 10.94
CA SER A 927 -25.60 -31.44 11.91
C SER A 927 -25.00 -30.09 11.48
N ILE A 928 -24.40 -29.38 12.42
CA ILE A 928 -23.66 -28.13 12.19
C ILE A 928 -22.21 -28.32 12.65
N ALA A 929 -21.30 -27.59 12.00
CA ALA A 929 -19.90 -27.53 12.38
C ALA A 929 -19.64 -26.19 13.08
N LYS A 930 -18.94 -26.23 14.21
CA LYS A 930 -18.47 -25.05 14.94
C LYS A 930 -16.96 -25.07 15.08
N VAL A 931 -16.32 -23.95 14.79
CA VAL A 931 -14.88 -23.73 14.88
C VAL A 931 -14.59 -22.39 15.52
N GLY A 932 -13.41 -22.23 16.10
CA GLY A 932 -13.02 -21.00 16.80
C GLY A 932 -13.41 -20.99 18.28
N GLY A 933 -13.25 -19.85 18.93
CA GLY A 933 -13.52 -19.65 20.37
C GLY A 933 -12.30 -19.81 21.27
N GLU A 934 -11.13 -20.03 20.70
CA GLU A 934 -9.87 -20.20 21.42
C GLU A 934 -9.44 -18.90 22.10
N THR A 935 -8.95 -19.03 23.34
CA THR A 935 -8.39 -17.92 24.13
C THR A 935 -6.91 -18.14 24.46
N ALA A 936 -6.28 -19.13 23.84
CA ALA A 936 -4.85 -19.45 23.92
C ALA A 936 -4.43 -20.23 22.67
N MET A 937 -3.14 -20.55 22.57
CA MET A 937 -2.62 -21.40 21.49
C MET A 937 -3.24 -22.82 21.53
N PRO A 938 -3.33 -23.52 20.38
CA PRO A 938 -3.97 -24.83 20.29
C PRO A 938 -3.39 -25.83 21.30
N PHE A 939 -4.27 -26.61 21.93
CA PHE A 939 -3.90 -27.65 22.90
C PHE A 939 -3.17 -27.16 24.17
N MET A 940 -3.05 -25.84 24.39
CA MET A 940 -2.51 -25.27 25.63
C MET A 940 -3.63 -25.00 26.67
N ASP A 941 -4.32 -26.07 27.08
CA ASP A 941 -5.46 -26.03 28.01
C ASP A 941 -5.14 -25.42 29.39
N PHE A 942 -3.86 -25.37 29.74
CA PHE A 942 -3.37 -24.73 30.97
C PHE A 942 -3.28 -23.19 30.89
N GLU A 943 -3.27 -22.60 29.69
CA GLU A 943 -3.22 -21.15 29.45
C GLU A 943 -4.60 -20.55 29.17
N GLY A 944 -5.44 -21.25 28.41
CA GLY A 944 -6.75 -20.74 28.01
C GLY A 944 -7.73 -21.82 27.57
N ALA A 945 -8.92 -21.40 27.15
CA ALA A 945 -9.97 -22.31 26.70
C ALA A 945 -9.87 -22.57 25.19
N MET A 946 -10.12 -23.83 24.79
CA MET A 946 -10.35 -24.25 23.41
C MET A 946 -11.70 -24.98 23.38
N PRO A 947 -12.83 -24.25 23.24
CA PRO A 947 -14.16 -24.81 23.45
C PRO A 947 -14.60 -25.75 22.32
N ASN A 948 -14.13 -25.50 21.09
CA ASN A 948 -14.43 -26.30 19.91
C ASN A 948 -13.20 -27.12 19.53
N LYS A 949 -13.42 -28.39 19.13
CA LYS A 949 -12.34 -29.21 18.59
C LYS A 949 -12.04 -28.78 17.14
N PRO A 950 -10.80 -28.87 16.65
CA PRO A 950 -10.54 -28.75 15.23
C PRO A 950 -11.31 -29.81 14.44
N LEU A 951 -11.70 -29.48 13.21
CA LEU A 951 -12.52 -30.32 12.35
C LEU A 951 -11.72 -30.87 11.17
N ILE A 952 -12.05 -32.09 10.75
CA ILE A 952 -11.42 -32.74 9.60
C ILE A 952 -12.42 -32.83 8.46
N ALA A 953 -12.09 -32.19 7.34
CA ALA A 953 -12.85 -32.26 6.10
C ALA A 953 -12.27 -33.30 5.13
N ILE A 954 -13.11 -33.89 4.28
CA ILE A 954 -12.66 -34.65 3.10
C ILE A 954 -12.93 -33.86 1.83
N GLU A 955 -11.93 -33.76 0.96
CA GLU A 955 -12.09 -33.23 -0.39
C GLU A 955 -12.81 -34.25 -1.29
N ILE A 956 -13.88 -33.80 -1.93
CA ILE A 956 -14.59 -34.50 -3.00
C ILE A 956 -14.65 -33.60 -4.24
N LYS A 957 -14.90 -34.18 -5.42
CA LYS A 957 -15.09 -33.42 -6.67
C LYS A 957 -16.44 -33.70 -7.32
N ASP A 958 -16.86 -32.76 -8.17
CA ASP A 958 -18.04 -32.84 -9.03
C ASP A 958 -17.96 -33.94 -10.11
N ARG A 959 -16.74 -34.34 -10.48
CA ARG A 959 -16.45 -35.50 -11.34
C ARG A 959 -15.25 -36.30 -10.87
N ARG A 960 -15.04 -37.46 -11.48
CA ARG A 960 -13.84 -38.29 -11.28
C ARG A 960 -12.57 -37.49 -11.61
N PRO A 961 -11.62 -37.32 -10.66
CA PRO A 961 -10.36 -36.63 -10.92
C PRO A 961 -9.45 -37.42 -11.87
N ASP A 962 -8.72 -36.70 -12.72
CA ASP A 962 -7.74 -37.23 -13.67
C ASP A 962 -6.29 -37.01 -13.21
N ASP A 963 -6.07 -36.10 -12.27
CA ASP A 963 -4.77 -35.63 -11.80
C ASP A 963 -4.34 -36.18 -10.43
N TRP A 964 -5.25 -36.87 -9.73
CA TRP A 964 -5.03 -37.47 -8.41
C TRP A 964 -4.10 -38.69 -8.46
N SER A 965 -3.39 -38.95 -7.35
CA SER A 965 -2.54 -40.13 -7.18
C SER A 965 -3.34 -41.43 -7.39
N GLU A 966 -2.75 -42.43 -8.04
CA GLU A 966 -3.39 -43.74 -8.27
C GLU A 966 -3.83 -44.41 -6.96
N LEU A 967 -3.12 -44.15 -5.87
CA LEU A 967 -3.47 -44.64 -4.54
C LEU A 967 -4.84 -44.11 -4.08
N LEU A 968 -5.09 -42.80 -4.24
CA LEU A 968 -6.39 -42.19 -3.92
C LEU A 968 -7.49 -42.71 -4.86
N LEU A 969 -7.17 -42.84 -6.16
CA LEU A 969 -8.13 -43.36 -7.14
C LEU A 969 -8.57 -44.79 -6.82
N LYS A 970 -7.65 -45.61 -6.29
CA LYS A 970 -7.90 -46.98 -5.86
C LYS A 970 -8.67 -47.04 -4.55
N GLU A 971 -8.34 -46.19 -3.58
CA GLU A 971 -8.95 -46.17 -2.25
C GLU A 971 -10.45 -45.80 -2.33
N TRP A 972 -10.78 -44.74 -3.07
CA TRP A 972 -12.18 -44.31 -3.23
C TRP A 972 -12.95 -45.09 -4.31
N GLY A 973 -12.24 -45.75 -5.24
CA GLY A 973 -12.82 -46.70 -6.20
C GLY A 973 -13.95 -46.14 -7.06
N ASP A 974 -15.11 -46.78 -6.98
CA ASP A 974 -16.30 -46.41 -7.78
C ASP A 974 -17.04 -45.18 -7.22
N ALA A 975 -16.80 -44.81 -5.95
CA ALA A 975 -17.43 -43.64 -5.35
C ALA A 975 -17.05 -42.34 -6.09
N LEU A 976 -15.83 -42.27 -6.64
CA LEU A 976 -15.32 -41.15 -7.43
C LEU A 976 -16.14 -40.80 -8.68
N ASN A 977 -16.98 -41.73 -9.15
CA ASN A 977 -17.78 -41.52 -10.36
C ASN A 977 -19.04 -40.69 -10.10
N ASP A 978 -19.39 -40.45 -8.82
CA ASP A 978 -20.65 -39.86 -8.42
C ASP A 978 -20.48 -39.01 -7.15
N PRO A 979 -20.65 -37.67 -7.21
CA PRO A 979 -20.35 -36.80 -6.07
C PRO A 979 -21.22 -37.09 -4.84
N GLY A 980 -22.47 -37.54 -5.01
CA GLY A 980 -23.34 -37.92 -3.88
C GLY A 980 -22.90 -39.21 -3.21
N THR A 981 -22.52 -40.22 -4.02
CA THR A 981 -21.97 -41.49 -3.52
C THR A 981 -20.63 -41.25 -2.80
N TRP A 982 -19.79 -40.38 -3.35
CA TRP A 982 -18.52 -40.00 -2.72
C TRP A 982 -18.72 -39.27 -1.40
N ALA A 983 -19.64 -38.30 -1.36
CA ALA A 983 -19.98 -37.60 -0.12
C ALA A 983 -20.44 -38.56 0.99
N LYS A 984 -21.26 -39.55 0.65
CA LYS A 984 -21.70 -40.58 1.60
C LYS A 984 -20.55 -41.48 2.07
N ALA A 985 -19.66 -41.88 1.18
CA ALA A 985 -18.48 -42.66 1.55
C ALA A 985 -17.54 -41.86 2.47
N ALA A 986 -17.39 -40.55 2.25
CA ALA A 986 -16.62 -39.67 3.11
C ALA A 986 -17.27 -39.47 4.50
N GLU A 987 -18.61 -39.37 4.57
CA GLU A 987 -19.36 -39.36 5.83
C GLU A 987 -19.18 -40.69 6.60
N GLU A 988 -19.28 -41.83 5.91
CA GLU A 988 -19.07 -43.16 6.50
C GLU A 988 -17.61 -43.37 6.96
N ALA A 989 -16.64 -42.71 6.32
CA ALA A 989 -15.24 -42.68 6.75
C ALA A 989 -15.00 -41.83 8.01
N GLY A 990 -15.96 -40.98 8.39
CA GLY A 990 -15.91 -40.17 9.63
C GLY A 990 -15.54 -38.70 9.44
N ALA A 991 -15.76 -38.12 8.25
CA ALA A 991 -15.57 -36.68 8.03
C ALA A 991 -16.51 -35.83 8.90
N ASP A 992 -15.99 -34.75 9.48
CA ASP A 992 -16.81 -33.78 10.25
C ASP A 992 -17.59 -32.85 9.31
N LEU A 993 -17.03 -32.57 8.12
CA LEU A 993 -17.58 -31.75 7.05
C LEU A 993 -16.98 -32.14 5.69
N LEU A 994 -17.55 -31.64 4.59
CA LEU A 994 -17.08 -31.93 3.24
C LEU A 994 -16.58 -30.67 2.52
N GLN A 995 -15.51 -30.80 1.74
CA GLN A 995 -15.07 -29.78 0.78
C GLN A 995 -15.31 -30.30 -0.64
N MET A 996 -16.21 -29.67 -1.38
CA MET A 996 -16.43 -29.97 -2.79
C MET A 996 -15.66 -28.99 -3.66
N THR A 997 -14.63 -29.46 -4.36
CA THR A 997 -13.89 -28.67 -5.35
C THR A 997 -14.48 -28.92 -6.74
N LEU A 998 -14.97 -27.88 -7.40
CA LEU A 998 -15.50 -27.94 -8.75
C LEU A 998 -14.36 -28.11 -9.77
N SER A 999 -14.64 -28.85 -10.84
CA SER A 999 -13.68 -29.07 -11.93
C SER A 999 -13.82 -27.99 -12.99
N LEU A 1000 -12.71 -27.62 -13.62
CA LEU A 1000 -12.68 -26.66 -14.72
C LEU A 1000 -13.48 -27.16 -15.95
N THR A 1001 -13.46 -28.47 -16.18
CA THR A 1001 -14.13 -29.12 -17.31
C THR A 1001 -14.96 -30.31 -16.88
N ASP A 1002 -16.00 -30.62 -17.66
CA ASP A 1002 -16.75 -31.86 -17.59
C ASP A 1002 -15.93 -33.08 -18.09
N VAL A 1003 -16.55 -34.27 -18.06
CA VAL A 1003 -15.93 -35.54 -18.46
C VAL A 1003 -15.57 -35.61 -19.95
N ASP A 1004 -16.20 -34.77 -20.78
CA ASP A 1004 -15.96 -34.68 -22.22
C ASP A 1004 -14.94 -33.58 -22.56
N GLY A 1005 -14.43 -32.86 -21.56
CA GLY A 1005 -13.46 -31.77 -21.70
C GLY A 1005 -14.08 -30.41 -22.04
N ASN A 1006 -15.41 -30.27 -21.96
CA ASN A 1006 -16.06 -28.96 -22.14
C ASN A 1006 -16.03 -28.17 -20.83
N PRO A 1007 -16.04 -26.82 -20.87
CA PRO A 1007 -16.14 -26.01 -19.65
C PRO A 1007 -17.34 -26.40 -18.78
N THR A 1008 -17.11 -26.50 -17.48
CA THR A 1008 -18.18 -26.79 -16.51
C THR A 1008 -19.21 -25.68 -16.54
N LYS A 1009 -20.47 -26.05 -16.74
CA LYS A 1009 -21.59 -25.10 -16.80
C LYS A 1009 -22.22 -24.89 -15.43
N PRO A 1010 -22.75 -23.68 -15.14
CA PRO A 1010 -23.42 -23.41 -13.87
C PRO A 1010 -24.51 -24.40 -13.48
N GLU A 1011 -25.34 -24.85 -14.43
CA GLU A 1011 -26.42 -25.79 -14.14
C GLU A 1011 -25.90 -27.16 -13.69
N ALA A 1012 -24.77 -27.59 -14.26
CA ALA A 1012 -24.13 -28.84 -13.88
C ALA A 1012 -23.50 -28.73 -12.49
N ALA A 1013 -22.85 -27.60 -12.19
CA ALA A 1013 -22.27 -27.34 -10.87
C ALA A 1013 -23.35 -27.30 -9.77
N VAL A 1014 -24.47 -26.60 -10.01
CA VAL A 1014 -25.64 -26.59 -9.11
C VAL A 1014 -26.23 -28.00 -8.93
N ALA A 1015 -26.36 -28.78 -10.00
CA ALA A 1015 -26.87 -30.15 -9.90
C ALA A 1015 -25.94 -31.06 -9.08
N ALA A 1016 -24.62 -30.90 -9.20
CA ALA A 1016 -23.65 -31.66 -8.45
C ALA A 1016 -23.70 -31.30 -6.94
N VAL A 1017 -23.75 -30.00 -6.59
CA VAL A 1017 -23.91 -29.55 -5.20
C VAL A 1017 -25.24 -30.03 -4.61
N ARG A 1018 -26.35 -29.95 -5.37
CA ARG A 1018 -27.66 -30.46 -4.94
C ARG A 1018 -27.58 -31.93 -4.55
N LYS A 1019 -26.91 -32.73 -5.40
CA LYS A 1019 -26.78 -34.17 -5.20
C LYS A 1019 -26.00 -34.50 -3.92
N VAL A 1020 -24.95 -33.74 -3.61
CA VAL A 1020 -24.21 -33.88 -2.34
C VAL A 1020 -25.14 -33.54 -1.16
N LEU A 1021 -25.80 -32.38 -1.21
CA LEU A 1021 -26.71 -31.93 -0.15
C LEU A 1021 -27.88 -32.89 0.09
N ASP A 1022 -28.43 -33.51 -0.96
CA ASP A 1022 -29.52 -34.48 -0.85
C ASP A 1022 -29.07 -35.83 -0.26
N THR A 1023 -27.77 -36.16 -0.34
CA THR A 1023 -27.25 -37.48 0.02
C THR A 1023 -26.62 -37.54 1.40
N THR A 1024 -25.98 -36.45 1.85
CA THR A 1024 -25.37 -36.35 3.18
C THR A 1024 -26.03 -35.26 4.03
N GLY A 1025 -26.01 -35.44 5.35
CA GLY A 1025 -26.46 -34.42 6.29
C GLY A 1025 -25.34 -33.51 6.83
N LEU A 1026 -24.08 -33.73 6.42
CA LEU A 1026 -22.92 -32.97 6.88
C LEU A 1026 -22.91 -31.53 6.32
N PRO A 1027 -22.28 -30.57 7.03
CA PRO A 1027 -21.96 -29.25 6.49
C PRO A 1027 -21.07 -29.34 5.25
N LEU A 1028 -21.24 -28.39 4.32
CA LEU A 1028 -20.59 -28.40 3.01
C LEU A 1028 -19.87 -27.08 2.71
N MET A 1029 -18.63 -27.19 2.27
CA MET A 1029 -17.81 -26.13 1.69
C MET A 1029 -17.74 -26.36 0.17
N VAL A 1030 -17.89 -25.33 -0.64
CA VAL A 1030 -17.90 -25.44 -2.11
C VAL A 1030 -16.87 -24.47 -2.68
N PHE A 1031 -15.84 -25.02 -3.30
CA PHE A 1031 -14.74 -24.26 -3.90
C PHE A 1031 -14.78 -24.36 -5.42
N GLY A 1032 -14.58 -23.23 -6.10
CA GLY A 1032 -14.40 -23.18 -7.55
C GLY A 1032 -13.07 -23.79 -8.02
N PRO A 1033 -12.87 -23.92 -9.35
CA PRO A 1033 -11.64 -24.48 -9.94
C PRO A 1033 -10.39 -23.60 -9.78
N GLY A 1034 -10.50 -22.38 -9.23
CA GLY A 1034 -9.36 -21.49 -8.95
C GLY A 1034 -8.99 -20.56 -10.11
N GLN A 1035 -9.94 -20.28 -11.01
CA GLN A 1035 -9.81 -19.23 -12.02
C GLN A 1035 -10.89 -18.19 -11.77
N VAL A 1036 -10.48 -16.95 -11.46
CA VAL A 1036 -11.33 -15.83 -11.04
C VAL A 1036 -12.65 -15.73 -11.80
N ASP A 1037 -12.61 -15.70 -13.13
CA ASP A 1037 -13.82 -15.52 -13.95
C ASP A 1037 -14.78 -16.72 -13.85
N ILE A 1038 -14.22 -17.93 -13.74
CA ILE A 1038 -14.97 -19.18 -13.69
C ILE A 1038 -15.52 -19.42 -12.28
N ASP A 1039 -14.74 -19.10 -11.26
CA ASP A 1039 -15.19 -19.12 -9.87
C ASP A 1039 -16.42 -18.20 -9.71
N ASN A 1040 -16.36 -16.99 -10.28
CA ASN A 1040 -17.48 -16.06 -10.29
C ASN A 1040 -18.71 -16.62 -11.02
N GLU A 1041 -18.51 -17.20 -12.21
CA GLU A 1041 -19.60 -17.76 -13.03
C GLU A 1041 -20.32 -18.94 -12.33
N LEU A 1042 -19.57 -19.77 -11.59
CA LEU A 1042 -20.11 -20.97 -10.95
C LEU A 1042 -20.66 -20.70 -9.54
N MET A 1043 -20.03 -19.83 -8.74
CA MET A 1043 -20.41 -19.60 -7.35
C MET A 1043 -21.75 -18.88 -7.20
N VAL A 1044 -22.05 -17.91 -8.08
CA VAL A 1044 -23.29 -17.12 -7.98
C VAL A 1044 -24.55 -18.01 -8.09
N PRO A 1045 -24.68 -18.87 -9.11
CA PRO A 1045 -25.86 -19.73 -9.22
C PRO A 1045 -25.94 -20.80 -8.13
N ILE A 1046 -24.81 -21.23 -7.57
CA ILE A 1046 -24.77 -22.15 -6.42
C ILE A 1046 -25.33 -21.46 -5.17
N ALA A 1047 -24.85 -20.27 -4.84
CA ALA A 1047 -25.34 -19.52 -3.71
C ALA A 1047 -26.86 -19.25 -3.81
N ASP A 1048 -27.34 -18.84 -4.98
CA ASP A 1048 -28.77 -18.59 -5.21
C ASP A 1048 -29.62 -19.87 -5.06
N ALA A 1049 -29.12 -21.00 -5.58
CA ALA A 1049 -29.84 -22.27 -5.56
C ALA A 1049 -29.97 -22.92 -4.18
N PHE A 1050 -29.10 -22.54 -3.23
CA PHE A 1050 -29.01 -23.14 -1.90
C PHE A 1050 -29.11 -22.13 -0.76
N LYS A 1051 -29.80 -21.00 -0.99
CA LYS A 1051 -30.06 -19.96 0.00
C LYS A 1051 -30.46 -20.53 1.37
N GLY A 1052 -29.76 -20.08 2.42
CA GLY A 1052 -30.02 -20.47 3.80
C GLY A 1052 -29.26 -21.71 4.28
N GLU A 1053 -28.62 -22.49 3.39
CA GLU A 1053 -27.83 -23.67 3.79
C GLU A 1053 -26.56 -23.35 4.59
N ARG A 1054 -26.14 -22.07 4.64
CA ARG A 1054 -24.89 -21.61 5.26
C ARG A 1054 -23.65 -22.40 4.78
N LEU A 1055 -23.56 -22.59 3.45
CA LEU A 1055 -22.37 -23.11 2.77
C LEU A 1055 -21.15 -22.19 3.01
N LEU A 1056 -19.94 -22.75 3.04
CA LEU A 1056 -18.70 -21.98 2.93
C LEU A 1056 -18.30 -21.91 1.46
N LEU A 1057 -18.39 -20.72 0.85
CA LEU A 1057 -18.08 -20.52 -0.57
C LEU A 1057 -16.66 -20.02 -0.75
N GLY A 1058 -15.95 -20.57 -1.73
CA GLY A 1058 -14.59 -20.18 -2.06
C GLY A 1058 -14.25 -20.45 -3.54
N LEU A 1059 -13.11 -20.02 -4.03
CA LEU A 1059 -12.05 -19.32 -3.32
C LEU A 1059 -12.31 -17.81 -3.42
N CYS A 1060 -12.44 -17.11 -2.29
CA CYS A 1060 -12.41 -15.65 -2.30
C CYS A 1060 -10.97 -15.19 -2.18
N GLU A 1061 -10.47 -14.53 -3.22
CA GLU A 1061 -9.15 -13.91 -3.31
C GLU A 1061 -9.32 -12.41 -3.63
N ASP A 1062 -8.28 -11.61 -3.49
CA ASP A 1062 -8.29 -10.15 -3.76
C ASP A 1062 -8.94 -9.76 -5.11
N LYS A 1063 -8.83 -10.65 -6.11
CA LYS A 1063 -9.36 -10.42 -7.47
C LYS A 1063 -10.84 -10.74 -7.65
N ASN A 1064 -11.44 -11.58 -6.79
CA ASN A 1064 -12.79 -12.12 -7.02
C ASN A 1064 -13.70 -12.11 -5.77
N TYR A 1065 -13.17 -11.74 -4.60
CA TYR A 1065 -13.92 -11.74 -3.34
C TYR A 1065 -15.24 -10.97 -3.47
N ARG A 1066 -15.29 -9.89 -4.26
CA ARG A 1066 -16.50 -9.05 -4.40
C ARG A 1066 -17.72 -9.83 -4.86
N THR A 1067 -17.57 -10.61 -5.92
CA THR A 1067 -18.68 -11.38 -6.50
C THR A 1067 -19.16 -12.46 -5.53
N ILE A 1068 -18.23 -13.22 -4.97
CA ILE A 1068 -18.55 -14.35 -4.09
C ILE A 1068 -19.12 -13.85 -2.75
N VAL A 1069 -18.57 -12.78 -2.18
CA VAL A 1069 -19.07 -12.16 -0.95
C VAL A 1069 -20.47 -11.59 -1.15
N ALA A 1070 -20.72 -10.85 -2.23
CA ALA A 1070 -22.06 -10.32 -2.52
C ALA A 1070 -23.11 -11.44 -2.63
N SER A 1071 -22.76 -12.52 -3.34
CA SER A 1071 -23.63 -13.68 -3.49
C SER A 1071 -23.82 -14.44 -2.17
N ALA A 1072 -22.76 -14.58 -1.37
CA ALA A 1072 -22.82 -15.19 -0.04
C ALA A 1072 -23.69 -14.37 0.91
N MET A 1073 -23.57 -13.05 0.92
CA MET A 1073 -24.38 -12.14 1.73
C MET A 1073 -25.86 -12.26 1.40
N ALA A 1074 -26.22 -12.16 0.11
CA ALA A 1074 -27.61 -12.22 -0.38
C ALA A 1074 -28.32 -13.54 -0.03
N ASN A 1075 -27.55 -14.62 0.09
CA ASN A 1075 -28.06 -15.98 0.26
C ASN A 1075 -27.76 -16.60 1.63
N GLY A 1076 -27.10 -15.87 2.55
CA GLY A 1076 -26.84 -16.34 3.92
C GLY A 1076 -25.71 -17.37 4.04
N HIS A 1077 -24.68 -17.29 3.19
CA HIS A 1077 -23.51 -18.17 3.17
C HIS A 1077 -22.24 -17.56 3.81
N LEU A 1078 -21.25 -18.38 4.09
CA LEU A 1078 -19.93 -17.96 4.56
C LEU A 1078 -18.96 -17.87 3.39
N VAL A 1079 -17.81 -17.24 3.59
CA VAL A 1079 -16.72 -17.19 2.59
C VAL A 1079 -15.40 -17.71 3.15
N ASN A 1080 -14.67 -18.42 2.30
CA ASN A 1080 -13.27 -18.80 2.51
C ASN A 1080 -12.38 -17.69 1.92
N ALA A 1081 -11.68 -16.96 2.79
CA ALA A 1081 -10.80 -15.85 2.45
C ALA A 1081 -9.38 -16.36 2.22
N ARG A 1082 -9.07 -16.70 0.97
CA ARG A 1082 -7.80 -17.33 0.58
C ARG A 1082 -6.75 -16.31 0.17
N THR A 1083 -5.57 -16.39 0.79
CA THR A 1083 -4.40 -15.56 0.44
C THR A 1083 -3.16 -16.41 0.29
N ALA A 1084 -2.14 -15.86 -0.37
CA ALA A 1084 -0.80 -16.41 -0.23
C ALA A 1084 -0.38 -16.39 1.25
N MET A 1085 0.60 -17.22 1.62
CA MET A 1085 1.14 -17.36 2.98
C MET A 1085 1.78 -16.04 3.46
N ASP A 1086 0.98 -15.05 3.82
CA ASP A 1086 1.39 -13.73 4.26
C ASP A 1086 0.36 -13.18 5.25
N VAL A 1087 0.84 -12.74 6.41
CA VAL A 1087 0.01 -12.26 7.52
C VAL A 1087 -0.76 -10.99 7.14
N ASN A 1088 -0.12 -10.09 6.40
CA ASN A 1088 -0.72 -8.82 6.00
C ASN A 1088 -1.75 -9.03 4.89
N LEU A 1089 -1.47 -9.90 3.92
CA LEU A 1089 -2.45 -10.23 2.89
C LEU A 1089 -3.70 -10.88 3.50
N ALA A 1090 -3.52 -11.86 4.40
CA ALA A 1090 -4.65 -12.50 5.09
C ALA A 1090 -5.49 -11.46 5.85
N LYS A 1091 -4.84 -10.57 6.60
CA LYS A 1091 -5.50 -9.46 7.30
C LYS A 1091 -6.20 -8.50 6.33
N GLN A 1092 -5.54 -8.11 5.25
CA GLN A 1092 -6.07 -7.21 4.23
C GLN A 1092 -7.30 -7.80 3.56
N LEU A 1093 -7.27 -9.08 3.17
CA LEU A 1093 -8.42 -9.73 2.55
C LEU A 1093 -9.60 -9.83 3.52
N ASN A 1094 -9.35 -10.11 4.80
CA ASN A 1094 -10.39 -10.09 5.83
C ASN A 1094 -11.02 -8.70 6.00
N ILE A 1095 -10.21 -7.64 5.97
CA ILE A 1095 -10.68 -6.25 5.97
C ILE A 1095 -11.56 -6.00 4.75
N LEU A 1096 -11.07 -6.32 3.55
CA LEU A 1096 -11.80 -6.13 2.30
C LEU A 1096 -13.15 -6.87 2.28
N ILE A 1097 -13.20 -8.12 2.79
CA ILE A 1097 -14.43 -8.91 2.88
C ILE A 1097 -15.39 -8.31 3.91
N ASN A 1098 -14.88 -7.86 5.06
CA ASN A 1098 -15.68 -7.23 6.10
C ASN A 1098 -16.26 -5.88 5.64
N ASP A 1099 -15.47 -5.08 4.92
CA ASP A 1099 -15.85 -3.76 4.42
C ASP A 1099 -16.99 -3.87 3.38
N MET A 1100 -17.11 -5.01 2.70
CA MET A 1100 -18.28 -5.32 1.87
C MET A 1100 -19.56 -5.61 2.67
N GLY A 1101 -19.47 -5.61 3.99
CA GLY A 1101 -20.58 -5.82 4.90
C GLY A 1101 -20.86 -7.29 5.24
N LEU A 1102 -19.97 -8.22 4.86
CA LEU A 1102 -20.08 -9.60 5.34
C LEU A 1102 -19.56 -9.65 6.80
N PRO A 1103 -20.39 -10.03 7.77
CA PRO A 1103 -19.96 -10.09 9.16
C PRO A 1103 -18.73 -11.00 9.36
N LEU A 1104 -17.79 -10.58 10.24
CA LEU A 1104 -16.58 -11.35 10.56
C LEU A 1104 -16.88 -12.78 11.06
N ASP A 1105 -18.07 -13.04 11.62
CA ASP A 1105 -18.51 -14.39 12.04
C ASP A 1105 -19.00 -15.27 10.85
N ARG A 1106 -18.78 -14.81 9.61
CA ARG A 1106 -19.05 -15.54 8.36
C ARG A 1106 -17.82 -15.63 7.47
N ILE A 1107 -16.63 -15.33 7.99
CA ILE A 1107 -15.36 -15.40 7.27
C ILE A 1107 -14.49 -16.50 7.88
N ILE A 1108 -14.06 -17.46 7.07
CA ILE A 1108 -13.01 -18.42 7.44
C ILE A 1108 -11.74 -18.01 6.69
N MET A 1109 -10.66 -17.77 7.43
CA MET A 1109 -9.38 -17.35 6.87
C MET A 1109 -8.63 -18.56 6.31
N ASP A 1110 -8.06 -18.43 5.12
CA ASP A 1110 -7.26 -19.47 4.47
C ASP A 1110 -5.92 -18.88 4.02
N PRO A 1111 -4.91 -18.90 4.89
CA PRO A 1111 -3.59 -18.37 4.54
C PRO A 1111 -2.82 -19.27 3.56
N THR A 1112 -3.43 -20.36 3.09
CA THR A 1112 -2.79 -21.49 2.39
C THR A 1112 -1.67 -22.16 3.20
N THR A 1113 -1.19 -23.29 2.70
CA THR A 1113 -0.08 -24.03 3.32
C THR A 1113 0.74 -24.75 2.25
N GLY A 1114 1.94 -25.20 2.61
CA GLY A 1114 2.68 -26.23 1.90
C GLY A 1114 2.54 -27.61 2.56
N ALA A 1115 2.98 -28.65 1.86
CA ALA A 1115 3.19 -29.97 2.46
C ALA A 1115 4.54 -30.02 3.17
N LEU A 1116 4.71 -30.93 4.13
CA LEU A 1116 5.99 -31.15 4.80
C LEU A 1116 7.15 -31.23 3.79
N GLY A 1117 8.19 -30.41 3.96
CA GLY A 1117 9.33 -30.30 3.04
C GLY A 1117 9.12 -29.45 1.78
N TYR A 1118 7.94 -28.85 1.60
CA TYR A 1118 7.56 -28.02 0.45
C TYR A 1118 6.96 -26.69 0.89
N GLY A 1119 7.73 -25.89 1.64
CA GLY A 1119 7.29 -24.58 2.15
C GLY A 1119 6.41 -24.65 3.39
N PHE A 1120 6.33 -25.82 4.03
CA PHE A 1120 5.57 -26.08 5.25
C PHE A 1120 5.96 -25.14 6.40
N GLU A 1121 7.26 -24.94 6.61
CA GLU A 1121 7.82 -24.16 7.71
C GLU A 1121 7.35 -22.69 7.62
N TYR A 1122 7.26 -22.17 6.39
CA TYR A 1122 6.76 -20.84 6.13
C TYR A 1122 5.25 -20.74 6.39
N GLY A 1123 4.46 -21.70 5.89
CA GLY A 1123 3.02 -21.78 6.16
C GLY A 1123 2.69 -21.90 7.65
N TYR A 1124 3.38 -22.79 8.36
CA TYR A 1124 3.30 -22.96 9.81
C TYR A 1124 3.58 -21.63 10.53
N SER A 1125 4.69 -20.97 10.19
CA SER A 1125 5.09 -19.69 10.81
C SER A 1125 4.11 -18.55 10.53
N VAL A 1126 3.46 -18.53 9.36
CA VAL A 1126 2.43 -17.53 9.04
C VAL A 1126 1.17 -17.81 9.86
N MET A 1127 0.72 -19.06 9.94
CA MET A 1127 -0.44 -19.45 10.75
C MET A 1127 -0.24 -19.17 12.23
N GLU A 1128 0.92 -19.52 12.79
CA GLU A 1128 1.24 -19.26 14.19
C GLU A 1128 1.21 -17.76 14.49
N ARG A 1129 1.79 -16.92 13.61
CA ARG A 1129 1.74 -15.46 13.74
C ARG A 1129 0.33 -14.90 13.64
N LEU A 1130 -0.49 -15.41 12.72
CA LEU A 1130 -1.90 -15.03 12.60
C LEU A 1130 -2.68 -15.37 13.88
N ARG A 1131 -2.45 -16.57 14.43
CA ARG A 1131 -3.08 -17.00 15.69
C ARG A 1131 -2.61 -16.16 16.88
N MET A 1132 -1.31 -15.88 16.99
CA MET A 1132 -0.78 -15.01 18.05
C MET A 1132 -1.35 -13.58 17.94
N ALA A 1133 -1.40 -13.00 16.73
CA ALA A 1133 -2.01 -11.68 16.52
C ALA A 1133 -3.49 -11.67 16.94
N ALA A 1134 -4.23 -12.74 16.63
CA ALA A 1134 -5.63 -12.89 17.02
C ALA A 1134 -5.79 -12.88 18.56
N LEU A 1135 -4.92 -13.63 19.25
CA LEU A 1135 -4.90 -13.74 20.72
C LEU A 1135 -4.33 -12.49 21.41
N GLN A 1136 -3.56 -11.66 20.71
CA GLN A 1136 -3.11 -10.35 21.18
C GLN A 1136 -4.17 -9.26 20.99
N GLY A 1137 -5.25 -9.54 20.26
CA GLY A 1137 -6.41 -8.65 20.12
C GLY A 1137 -6.56 -7.98 18.76
N ASP A 1138 -5.81 -8.40 17.74
CA ASP A 1138 -6.05 -7.93 16.37
C ASP A 1138 -7.34 -8.53 15.81
N SER A 1139 -8.40 -7.72 15.81
CA SER A 1139 -9.74 -8.17 15.42
C SER A 1139 -9.86 -8.69 13.98
N MET A 1140 -8.93 -8.32 13.09
CA MET A 1140 -8.92 -8.70 11.67
C MET A 1140 -8.14 -9.99 11.40
N THR A 1141 -7.54 -10.60 12.43
CA THR A 1141 -6.95 -11.94 12.37
C THR A 1141 -7.69 -12.94 13.25
N GLN A 1142 -8.72 -12.51 13.99
CA GLN A 1142 -9.53 -13.33 14.91
C GLN A 1142 -10.49 -14.32 14.23
N MET A 1143 -10.33 -14.59 12.95
CA MET A 1143 -11.15 -15.58 12.24
C MET A 1143 -10.54 -16.98 12.39
N PRO A 1144 -11.36 -18.04 12.43
CA PRO A 1144 -10.87 -19.40 12.31
C PRO A 1144 -10.10 -19.63 11.01
N MET A 1145 -9.07 -20.48 11.07
CA MET A 1145 -8.20 -20.84 9.95
C MET A 1145 -8.56 -22.19 9.34
N LEU A 1146 -8.63 -22.23 8.01
CA LEU A 1146 -8.76 -23.44 7.20
C LEU A 1146 -7.55 -23.60 6.29
N VAL A 1147 -7.03 -24.83 6.18
CA VAL A 1147 -5.93 -25.17 5.26
C VAL A 1147 -6.16 -26.52 4.59
N THR A 1148 -5.56 -26.75 3.42
CA THR A 1148 -5.82 -27.92 2.56
C THR A 1148 -4.61 -28.87 2.40
N PRO A 1149 -4.06 -29.45 3.50
CA PRO A 1149 -2.87 -30.30 3.41
C PRO A 1149 -3.06 -31.53 2.52
N GLY A 1150 -4.29 -32.02 2.31
CA GLY A 1150 -4.54 -33.09 1.36
C GLY A 1150 -4.23 -32.70 -0.10
N GLU A 1151 -4.57 -31.47 -0.50
CA GLU A 1151 -4.19 -30.97 -1.83
C GLU A 1151 -2.67 -30.91 -1.98
N GLU A 1152 -2.02 -30.34 -0.96
CA GLU A 1152 -0.60 -30.09 -0.95
C GLU A 1152 0.23 -31.36 -0.87
N CYS A 1153 -0.15 -32.33 -0.02
CA CYS A 1153 0.60 -33.56 0.17
C CYS A 1153 0.49 -34.46 -1.05
N TRP A 1154 -0.71 -34.61 -1.62
CA TRP A 1154 -0.95 -35.58 -2.70
C TRP A 1154 -0.44 -35.13 -4.08
N LYS A 1155 0.04 -33.89 -4.22
CA LYS A 1155 0.80 -33.43 -5.40
C LYS A 1155 2.33 -33.61 -5.27
N THR A 1156 2.83 -33.88 -4.07
CA THR A 1156 4.27 -34.11 -3.83
C THR A 1156 4.76 -35.43 -4.43
N LYS A 1157 6.08 -35.54 -4.62
CA LYS A 1157 6.71 -36.74 -5.17
C LYS A 1157 6.48 -37.95 -4.27
N GLU A 1158 6.54 -37.75 -2.95
CA GLU A 1158 6.38 -38.74 -1.90
C GLU A 1158 5.02 -39.44 -2.01
N ALA A 1159 3.96 -38.68 -2.34
CA ALA A 1159 2.60 -39.20 -2.46
C ALA A 1159 2.20 -39.62 -3.88
N LYS A 1160 2.85 -39.09 -4.93
CA LYS A 1160 2.43 -39.26 -6.33
C LYS A 1160 3.26 -40.27 -7.13
N VAL A 1161 4.51 -40.55 -6.75
CA VAL A 1161 5.42 -41.39 -7.54
C VAL A 1161 5.72 -42.71 -6.85
N GLY A 1162 5.25 -43.82 -7.45
CA GLY A 1162 5.46 -45.18 -6.95
C GLY A 1162 6.62 -45.95 -7.60
N THR A 1163 7.19 -45.46 -8.71
CA THR A 1163 8.24 -46.14 -9.49
C THR A 1163 9.51 -45.31 -9.56
N ASP A 1164 10.66 -45.94 -9.82
CA ASP A 1164 11.97 -45.27 -9.98
C ASP A 1164 12.39 -44.40 -8.78
N ILE A 1165 12.01 -44.83 -7.58
CA ILE A 1165 12.35 -44.20 -6.29
C ILE A 1165 13.27 -45.12 -5.46
N PRO A 1166 14.11 -44.56 -4.58
CA PRO A 1166 14.98 -45.36 -3.70
C PRO A 1166 14.18 -46.30 -2.80
N GLU A 1167 14.63 -47.55 -2.62
CA GLU A 1167 14.01 -48.51 -1.66
C GLU A 1167 13.94 -47.96 -0.23
N THR A 1168 14.86 -47.05 0.13
CA THR A 1168 14.90 -46.40 1.44
C THR A 1168 13.69 -45.52 1.74
N TRP A 1169 12.91 -45.12 0.72
CA TRP A 1169 11.68 -44.33 0.89
C TRP A 1169 10.50 -45.16 1.41
N GLY A 1170 10.65 -46.48 1.54
CA GLY A 1170 9.64 -47.36 2.10
C GLY A 1170 8.41 -47.54 1.21
N ASP A 1171 7.36 -48.15 1.79
CA ASP A 1171 6.11 -48.44 1.09
C ASP A 1171 5.40 -47.15 0.66
N TRP A 1172 4.91 -47.14 -0.59
CA TRP A 1172 4.32 -45.95 -1.19
C TRP A 1172 3.02 -45.53 -0.50
N LEU A 1173 2.15 -46.47 -0.15
CA LEU A 1173 0.89 -46.16 0.51
C LEU A 1173 1.14 -45.67 1.93
N GLU A 1174 1.98 -46.39 2.68
CA GLU A 1174 2.31 -46.05 4.06
C GLU A 1174 2.95 -44.67 4.18
N ARG A 1175 3.93 -44.34 3.32
CA ARG A 1175 4.55 -43.02 3.34
C ARG A 1175 3.57 -41.92 2.94
N SER A 1176 2.69 -42.14 1.96
CA SER A 1176 1.75 -41.11 1.48
C SER A 1176 0.75 -40.72 2.58
N ILE A 1177 0.18 -41.73 3.24
CA ILE A 1177 -0.71 -41.55 4.39
C ILE A 1177 0.01 -40.85 5.53
N THR A 1178 1.25 -41.26 5.80
CA THR A 1178 2.06 -40.67 6.87
C THR A 1178 2.38 -39.20 6.58
N TRP A 1179 2.68 -38.85 5.33
CA TRP A 1179 2.98 -37.48 4.91
C TRP A 1179 1.80 -36.54 5.12
N GLU A 1180 0.61 -36.95 4.66
CA GLU A 1180 -0.62 -36.18 4.88
C GLU A 1180 -0.98 -36.10 6.37
N THR A 1181 -0.86 -37.20 7.11
CA THR A 1181 -1.15 -37.23 8.56
C THR A 1181 -0.24 -36.27 9.34
N LEU A 1182 1.08 -36.36 9.13
CA LEU A 1182 2.05 -35.52 9.85
C LEU A 1182 1.85 -34.05 9.53
N THR A 1183 1.74 -33.70 8.24
CA THR A 1183 1.48 -32.32 7.81
C THR A 1183 0.23 -31.78 8.49
N SER A 1184 -0.84 -32.57 8.56
CA SER A 1184 -2.11 -32.16 9.16
C SER A 1184 -2.00 -31.93 10.67
N VAL A 1185 -1.38 -32.84 11.42
CA VAL A 1185 -1.20 -32.70 12.88
C VAL A 1185 -0.39 -31.46 13.22
N MET A 1186 0.68 -31.20 12.48
CA MET A 1186 1.51 -30.01 12.73
C MET A 1186 0.77 -28.70 12.39
N LEU A 1187 -0.06 -28.66 11.34
CA LEU A 1187 -0.87 -27.47 11.03
C LEU A 1187 -1.95 -27.21 12.09
N LEU A 1188 -2.49 -28.26 12.70
CA LEU A 1188 -3.41 -28.14 13.83
C LEU A 1188 -2.72 -27.52 15.05
N GLU A 1189 -1.49 -27.93 15.35
CA GLU A 1189 -0.67 -27.31 16.42
C GLU A 1189 -0.35 -25.84 16.11
N ALA A 1190 -0.16 -25.48 14.83
CA ALA A 1190 0.09 -24.09 14.42
C ALA A 1190 -1.14 -23.16 14.54
N GLY A 1191 -2.34 -23.72 14.62
CA GLY A 1191 -3.57 -22.95 14.72
C GLY A 1191 -4.67 -23.28 13.72
N ALA A 1192 -4.54 -24.29 12.86
CA ALA A 1192 -5.65 -24.66 11.97
C ALA A 1192 -6.88 -25.12 12.78
N ASP A 1193 -8.04 -24.57 12.44
CA ASP A 1193 -9.33 -25.01 12.97
C ASP A 1193 -10.00 -26.04 12.06
N ILE A 1194 -9.67 -26.00 10.77
CA ILE A 1194 -10.15 -26.94 9.75
C ILE A 1194 -8.97 -27.41 8.90
N VAL A 1195 -8.82 -28.72 8.76
CA VAL A 1195 -7.89 -29.34 7.79
C VAL A 1195 -8.65 -30.19 6.77
N THR A 1196 -8.41 -29.96 5.49
CA THR A 1196 -9.00 -30.77 4.41
C THR A 1196 -8.03 -31.85 3.94
N LEU A 1197 -8.45 -33.12 4.03
CA LEU A 1197 -7.69 -34.31 3.68
C LEU A 1197 -8.30 -35.03 2.46
N ARG A 1198 -7.53 -35.95 1.86
CA ARG A 1198 -7.98 -36.77 0.72
C ARG A 1198 -8.06 -38.26 1.03
N HIS A 1199 -7.41 -38.77 2.08
CA HIS A 1199 -7.38 -40.22 2.37
C HIS A 1199 -8.10 -40.61 3.68
N PRO A 1200 -8.99 -41.64 3.68
CA PRO A 1200 -9.73 -42.08 4.87
C PRO A 1200 -8.85 -42.48 6.06
N GLU A 1201 -7.76 -43.21 5.82
CA GLU A 1201 -6.83 -43.57 6.90
C GLU A 1201 -6.09 -42.37 7.49
N SER A 1202 -5.74 -41.34 6.70
CA SER A 1202 -5.16 -40.09 7.21
C SER A 1202 -6.16 -39.35 8.10
N LEU A 1203 -7.45 -39.35 7.71
CA LEU A 1203 -8.54 -38.82 8.53
C LEU A 1203 -8.64 -39.55 9.87
N ARG A 1204 -8.62 -40.88 9.86
CA ARG A 1204 -8.68 -41.68 11.09
C ARG A 1204 -7.49 -41.38 12.02
N ARG A 1205 -6.27 -41.30 11.47
CA ARG A 1205 -5.04 -41.02 12.25
C ARG A 1205 -5.01 -39.60 12.80
N THR A 1206 -5.36 -38.61 11.98
CA THR A 1206 -5.43 -37.20 12.39
C THR A 1206 -6.51 -37.01 13.45
N GLY A 1207 -7.68 -37.63 13.30
CA GLY A 1207 -8.75 -37.58 14.29
C GLY A 1207 -8.36 -38.24 15.62
N GLN A 1208 -7.58 -39.32 15.57
CA GLN A 1208 -7.01 -39.92 16.78
C GLN A 1208 -6.03 -38.96 17.48
N ALA A 1209 -5.12 -38.33 16.73
CA ALA A 1209 -4.17 -37.37 17.27
C ALA A 1209 -4.87 -36.16 17.92
N ILE A 1210 -5.94 -35.63 17.32
CA ILE A 1210 -6.75 -34.56 17.93
C ILE A 1210 -7.34 -35.02 19.28
N ASN A 1211 -7.91 -36.23 19.34
CA ASN A 1211 -8.48 -36.74 20.59
C ASN A 1211 -7.41 -36.91 21.68
N ASP A 1212 -6.24 -37.43 21.31
CA ASP A 1212 -5.11 -37.62 22.23
C ASP A 1212 -4.60 -36.26 22.76
N LEU A 1213 -4.42 -35.27 21.89
CA LEU A 1213 -4.00 -33.90 22.26
C LEU A 1213 -5.04 -33.15 23.10
N MET A 1214 -6.33 -33.45 22.92
CA MET A 1214 -7.42 -32.91 23.75
C MET A 1214 -7.66 -33.70 25.05
N GLY A 1215 -6.89 -34.77 25.31
CA GLY A 1215 -7.02 -35.61 26.50
C GLY A 1215 -8.33 -36.41 26.59
N LYS A 1216 -8.89 -36.87 25.46
CA LYS A 1216 -10.20 -37.57 25.36
C LYS A 1216 -10.12 -39.06 25.08
#